data_AF-A0A4S2LS10-F1
#
_entry.id   AF-A0A4S2LS10-F1
#
_cell.length_a   1.000
_cell.length_b   1.000
_cell.length_c   1.000
_cell.angle_alpha   90.00
_cell.angle_beta   90.00
_cell.angle_gamma   90.00
#
_symmetry.space_group_name_H-M   'P 1'
#
loop_
_entity.id
_entity.type
_entity.pdbx_description
1 polymer ?
#
loop_
_entity_poly.entity_id
_entity_poly.type
_entity_poly.pdbx_seq_one_letter_code
_entity_poly.pdbx_strand_id
1 'polypeptide(L)'
;MESEDEANKNTEGQNNITEDDPGMPIKKQPSPRQGFQLPSSPPTFVTMRQLTEAANAFYNMSLAHEITVDSEFRIEKYDPPEDSLEHTVKETMHRAFWDMLRSSLEADPPDYQPTLNLLSEIKQSLNGLVLPNQKTLQKLVDSSLDLDAAKATLEQTGHLNLEAYAIQVINMMHQFCAPVRDQEVENLRKIDDPVEAFRNAFTLLEKMHMDLANFTIAQMRPYIRQQAVQYERSKFATFLDAQKALGLDGLRRTREWIKAAFSKLTNVSGSELPNTASASSASASHLPGERAGQQWVSADSDSSAEGFPLTPNNILREAYLELLVWPAGKDWPETVVMDQLRLTELGIQLANIVTLTSLVLVVCNFVASNASSIFPGSCLSRVDPSMMIQLKQMVCKSGIGILRNSTSTSTQQRGAAMAEEIIFTVERWLNTTLSSLKSTSTTPPDTNESTEETDASKAIHLLPDSLKETLSSQVVEVVSERHPVFILMNKRAIGFLRSALSAYPPEPLPLPPGFSILSDVTRLAVNAVTANQADCSTSPCGHCPPSQPIPSAMATGLRPRTPDTDPPKRLQKLEHLSLSNLASRLLPLLAHNRHVFGPQYAEIIQALLLPNTEPSPSTVTSQRFRSRSVSAKKSESEEETFEMT
;
A
#
# COMPACT_ATOMS: atom_id res chain seq x y z
N MET A 1 -9.36 -5.19 -66.45
CA MET A 1 -9.82 -4.69 -67.76
C MET A 1 -11.04 -5.51 -68.07
N GLU A 2 -12.18 -4.85 -68.30
CA GLU A 2 -13.53 -5.44 -68.36
C GLU A 2 -13.96 -6.03 -66.98
N SER A 3 -15.03 -5.61 -66.28
CA SER A 3 -16.45 -5.27 -66.60
C SER A 3 -17.36 -6.50 -66.56
N GLU A 4 -18.60 -6.47 -66.05
CA GLU A 4 -19.39 -5.52 -65.23
C GLU A 4 -20.66 -6.28 -64.75
N ASP A 5 -21.49 -5.67 -63.89
CA ASP A 5 -22.95 -5.93 -63.74
C ASP A 5 -23.45 -7.34 -63.31
N GLU A 6 -24.66 -7.51 -62.74
CA GLU A 6 -25.53 -6.57 -62.01
C GLU A 6 -26.28 -7.33 -60.88
N ALA A 7 -27.02 -6.60 -60.03
CA ALA A 7 -27.81 -7.19 -58.95
C ALA A 7 -29.27 -7.48 -59.34
N ASN A 8 -29.96 -8.37 -58.62
CA ASN A 8 -31.40 -8.19 -58.40
C ASN A 8 -31.90 -8.76 -57.05
N LYS A 9 -33.12 -8.35 -56.69
CA LYS A 9 -33.74 -8.43 -55.36
C LYS A 9 -34.64 -9.66 -55.14
N ASN A 10 -34.91 -9.90 -53.85
CA ASN A 10 -36.15 -10.34 -53.19
C ASN A 10 -37.26 -11.01 -54.02
N THR A 11 -37.93 -12.00 -53.42
CA THR A 11 -39.31 -11.87 -52.88
C THR A 11 -39.62 -13.04 -51.92
N GLU A 12 -40.57 -12.86 -51.02
CA GLU A 12 -40.98 -13.80 -49.96
C GLU A 12 -41.88 -14.95 -50.46
N GLY A 13 -42.04 -16.00 -49.64
CA GLY A 13 -43.00 -17.08 -49.88
C GLY A 13 -43.28 -17.89 -48.61
N GLN A 14 -44.50 -17.78 -48.06
CA GLN A 14 -44.93 -18.42 -46.80
C GLN A 14 -45.49 -19.84 -47.04
N ASN A 15 -45.55 -20.69 -45.99
CA ASN A 15 -46.58 -21.72 -45.69
C ASN A 15 -46.09 -22.71 -44.59
N ASN A 16 -46.91 -23.30 -43.69
CA ASN A 16 -48.25 -22.95 -43.15
C ASN A 16 -48.63 -23.82 -41.91
N ILE A 17 -49.76 -23.52 -41.24
CA ILE A 17 -50.62 -24.35 -40.33
C ILE A 17 -50.14 -24.49 -38.84
N THR A 18 -50.80 -23.97 -37.78
CA THR A 18 -52.14 -24.16 -37.11
C THR A 18 -52.41 -25.54 -36.46
N GLU A 19 -53.20 -25.73 -35.39
CA GLU A 19 -54.15 -24.89 -34.59
C GLU A 19 -53.61 -24.71 -33.11
N ASP A 20 -54.29 -24.32 -32.00
CA ASP A 20 -55.68 -23.99 -31.58
C ASP A 20 -55.64 -23.01 -30.32
N ASP A 21 -56.78 -22.67 -29.68
CA ASP A 21 -56.94 -21.74 -28.53
C ASP A 21 -57.30 -22.48 -27.17
N PRO A 22 -58.50 -22.42 -26.54
CA PRO A 22 -59.25 -21.28 -25.96
C PRO A 22 -59.52 -21.31 -24.43
N GLY A 23 -59.57 -20.12 -23.78
CA GLY A 23 -60.13 -19.98 -22.42
C GLY A 23 -60.01 -18.59 -21.75
N MET A 24 -61.08 -17.77 -21.77
CA MET A 24 -61.12 -16.39 -21.24
C MET A 24 -62.36 -16.16 -20.32
N PRO A 25 -62.41 -15.14 -19.43
CA PRO A 25 -63.11 -13.89 -19.80
C PRO A 25 -62.63 -12.57 -19.12
N ILE A 26 -63.21 -11.43 -19.55
CA ILE A 26 -62.83 -10.03 -19.25
C ILE A 26 -63.72 -9.35 -18.18
N LYS A 27 -63.21 -8.30 -17.51
CA LYS A 27 -64.05 -7.18 -17.00
C LYS A 27 -63.38 -5.78 -17.18
N LYS A 28 -64.19 -4.72 -17.10
CA LYS A 28 -63.89 -3.29 -17.46
C LYS A 28 -64.53 -2.37 -16.38
N GLN A 29 -64.36 -1.04 -16.25
CA GLN A 29 -63.69 0.11 -16.91
C GLN A 29 -63.73 1.29 -15.87
N PRO A 30 -63.45 2.62 -16.10
CA PRO A 30 -62.77 3.38 -17.17
C PRO A 30 -61.72 4.41 -16.61
N SER A 31 -61.35 5.45 -17.38
CA SER A 31 -60.47 6.58 -16.98
C SER A 31 -61.14 7.96 -17.16
N PRO A 32 -60.61 9.07 -16.59
CA PRO A 32 -60.20 10.18 -17.47
C PRO A 32 -59.02 11.09 -17.02
N ARG A 33 -58.10 11.33 -17.98
CA ARG A 33 -57.34 12.57 -18.32
C ARG A 33 -57.16 13.74 -17.30
N GLN A 34 -55.89 14.07 -17.00
CA GLN A 34 -55.20 15.38 -17.20
C GLN A 34 -53.85 15.37 -16.41
N GLY A 35 -52.74 15.96 -16.87
CA GLY A 35 -52.44 16.55 -18.18
C GLY A 35 -51.25 17.51 -18.18
N PHE A 36 -50.01 17.03 -18.23
CA PHE A 36 -48.80 17.83 -18.51
C PHE A 36 -47.80 17.05 -19.37
N GLN A 37 -47.29 17.68 -20.43
CA GLN A 37 -46.15 17.17 -21.20
C GLN A 37 -44.87 17.85 -20.73
N LEU A 38 -43.88 17.04 -20.36
CA LEU A 38 -42.47 17.42 -20.38
C LEU A 38 -41.78 16.46 -21.38
N PRO A 39 -40.92 16.94 -22.29
CA PRO A 39 -40.17 16.06 -23.15
C PRO A 39 -39.16 15.28 -22.31
N SER A 40 -39.30 13.96 -22.28
CA SER A 40 -38.29 13.09 -21.69
C SER A 40 -37.00 13.19 -22.51
N SER A 41 -35.91 13.67 -21.90
CA SER A 41 -34.58 13.58 -22.48
C SER A 41 -34.29 12.14 -22.91
N PRO A 42 -33.70 11.91 -24.10
CA PRO A 42 -33.39 10.55 -24.55
C PRO A 42 -32.37 9.92 -23.59
N PRO A 43 -32.48 8.60 -23.31
CA PRO A 43 -31.51 7.92 -22.44
C PRO A 43 -30.12 7.94 -23.09
N THR A 44 -29.14 8.48 -22.37
CA THR A 44 -27.76 8.60 -22.83
C THR A 44 -27.08 7.23 -22.86
N PHE A 45 -27.20 6.51 -23.99
CA PHE A 45 -26.50 5.25 -24.20
C PHE A 45 -24.97 5.47 -24.20
N VAL A 46 -24.32 5.13 -23.10
CA VAL A 46 -22.86 5.11 -23.02
C VAL A 46 -22.33 3.97 -23.89
N THR A 47 -21.47 4.28 -24.84
CA THR A 47 -20.86 3.27 -25.71
C THR A 47 -19.77 2.49 -24.96
N MET A 48 -19.56 1.22 -25.34
CA MET A 48 -18.44 0.43 -24.80
C MET A 48 -17.09 1.13 -24.98
N ARG A 49 -16.90 1.86 -26.08
CA ARG A 49 -15.70 2.69 -26.32
C ARG A 49 -15.51 3.75 -25.23
N GLN A 50 -16.57 4.51 -24.90
CA GLN A 50 -16.51 5.53 -23.83
C GLN A 50 -16.26 4.91 -22.45
N LEU A 51 -16.77 3.71 -22.18
CA LEU A 51 -16.46 2.98 -20.95
C LEU A 51 -14.97 2.56 -20.90
N THR A 52 -14.41 2.02 -21.98
CA THR A 52 -12.97 1.69 -22.04
C THR A 52 -12.08 2.94 -21.98
N GLU A 53 -12.50 4.04 -22.58
CA GLU A 53 -11.76 5.31 -22.57
C GLU A 53 -11.75 5.93 -21.16
N ALA A 54 -12.89 5.91 -20.46
CA ALA A 54 -12.99 6.35 -19.07
C ALA A 54 -12.19 5.45 -18.11
N ALA A 55 -12.20 4.12 -18.34
CA ALA A 55 -11.40 3.18 -17.55
C ALA A 55 -9.89 3.42 -17.74
N ASN A 56 -9.41 3.61 -18.98
CA ASN A 56 -8.02 3.92 -19.27
C ASN A 56 -7.61 5.30 -18.71
N ALA A 57 -8.49 6.30 -18.77
CA ALA A 57 -8.24 7.61 -18.17
C ALA A 57 -8.13 7.53 -16.64
N PHE A 58 -8.97 6.73 -15.98
CA PHE A 58 -8.87 6.47 -14.53
C PHE A 58 -7.60 5.71 -14.17
N TYR A 59 -7.25 4.66 -14.92
CA TYR A 59 -6.00 3.90 -14.73
C TYR A 59 -4.78 4.81 -14.80
N ASN A 60 -4.67 5.63 -15.85
CA ASN A 60 -3.55 6.57 -16.03
C ASN A 60 -3.49 7.62 -14.92
N MET A 61 -4.65 8.08 -14.40
CA MET A 61 -4.70 8.96 -13.23
C MET A 61 -4.21 8.26 -11.96
N SER A 62 -4.64 7.02 -11.71
CA SER A 62 -4.20 6.24 -10.55
C SER A 62 -2.70 5.89 -10.59
N LEU A 63 -2.15 5.62 -11.77
CA LEU A 63 -0.71 5.37 -11.95
C LEU A 63 0.12 6.64 -11.68
N ALA A 64 -0.33 7.81 -12.16
CA ALA A 64 0.32 9.09 -11.87
C ALA A 64 0.25 9.44 -10.37
N HIS A 65 -0.86 9.09 -9.70
CA HIS A 65 -1.03 9.22 -8.26
C HIS A 65 -0.06 8.31 -7.49
N GLU A 66 0.02 7.01 -7.79
CA GLU A 66 0.92 6.10 -7.06
C GLU A 66 2.41 6.45 -7.25
N ILE A 67 2.86 6.81 -8.48
CA ILE A 67 4.23 7.29 -8.72
C ILE A 67 4.55 8.56 -7.92
N THR A 68 3.53 9.38 -7.66
CA THR A 68 3.62 10.62 -6.87
C THR A 68 3.69 10.33 -5.37
N VAL A 69 2.75 9.53 -4.85
CA VAL A 69 2.49 9.40 -3.41
C VAL A 69 3.23 8.21 -2.78
N ASP A 70 3.73 7.24 -3.55
CA ASP A 70 4.76 6.27 -3.12
C ASP A 70 6.15 6.63 -3.71
N SER A 71 7.16 6.73 -2.84
CA SER A 71 8.56 6.95 -3.23
C SER A 71 9.25 5.70 -3.75
N GLU A 72 8.84 4.52 -3.29
CA GLU A 72 9.43 3.22 -3.66
C GLU A 72 8.58 2.45 -4.68
N PHE A 73 7.61 3.11 -5.31
CA PHE A 73 6.81 2.53 -6.38
C PHE A 73 7.72 2.02 -7.50
N ARG A 74 7.51 0.75 -7.85
CA ARG A 74 8.20 0.01 -8.90
C ARG A 74 7.18 -0.90 -9.58
N ILE A 75 7.32 -1.10 -10.88
CA ILE A 75 6.64 -2.16 -11.61
C ILE A 75 7.28 -3.50 -11.17
N GLU A 76 6.45 -4.39 -10.68
CA GLU A 76 6.80 -5.77 -10.34
C GLU A 76 6.13 -6.72 -11.34
N LYS A 77 6.81 -7.81 -11.68
CA LYS A 77 6.22 -8.88 -12.50
C LYS A 77 5.14 -9.57 -11.67
N TYR A 78 3.93 -9.71 -12.23
CA TYR A 78 2.93 -10.58 -11.62
C TYR A 78 3.28 -12.04 -11.94
N ASP A 79 3.79 -12.74 -10.92
CA ASP A 79 3.91 -14.19 -10.94
C ASP A 79 2.80 -14.79 -10.07
N PRO A 80 1.90 -15.60 -10.66
CA PRO A 80 0.77 -16.18 -9.94
C PRO A 80 1.23 -17.21 -8.90
N PRO A 81 0.49 -17.44 -7.79
CA PRO A 81 0.89 -18.37 -6.74
C PRO A 81 1.12 -19.79 -7.29
N GLU A 82 2.12 -20.49 -6.77
CA GLU A 82 2.53 -21.82 -7.27
C GLU A 82 1.38 -22.84 -7.30
N ASP A 83 0.54 -22.83 -6.24
CA ASP A 83 -0.66 -23.68 -6.09
C ASP A 83 -1.82 -23.33 -7.07
N SER A 84 -1.68 -22.29 -7.90
CA SER A 84 -2.76 -21.80 -8.75
C SER A 84 -2.85 -22.51 -10.10
N LEU A 85 -4.07 -22.59 -10.61
CA LEU A 85 -4.33 -23.04 -11.99
C LEU A 85 -3.62 -22.13 -13.01
N GLU A 86 -3.55 -20.82 -12.75
CA GLU A 86 -2.88 -19.85 -13.62
C GLU A 86 -1.37 -20.14 -13.74
N HIS A 87 -0.70 -20.37 -12.60
CA HIS A 87 0.70 -20.79 -12.57
C HIS A 87 0.91 -22.10 -13.32
N THR A 88 0.07 -23.11 -13.05
CA THR A 88 0.13 -24.41 -13.70
C THR A 88 -0.03 -24.30 -15.23
N VAL A 89 -0.98 -23.49 -15.71
CA VAL A 89 -1.21 -23.26 -17.15
C VAL A 89 -0.05 -22.48 -17.77
N LYS A 90 0.44 -21.42 -17.12
CA LYS A 90 1.57 -20.59 -17.58
C LYS A 90 2.83 -21.45 -17.76
N GLU A 91 3.23 -22.22 -16.74
CA GLU A 91 4.41 -23.07 -16.83
C GLU A 91 4.22 -24.21 -17.83
N THR A 92 3.03 -24.81 -17.92
CA THR A 92 2.75 -25.86 -18.93
C THR A 92 2.84 -25.31 -20.37
N MET A 93 2.34 -24.11 -20.62
CA MET A 93 2.44 -23.45 -21.95
C MET A 93 3.88 -23.04 -22.28
N HIS A 94 4.59 -22.43 -21.32
CA HIS A 94 5.99 -22.05 -21.49
C HIS A 94 6.85 -23.29 -21.77
N ARG A 95 6.69 -24.35 -20.99
CA ARG A 95 7.36 -25.63 -21.21
C ARG A 95 7.03 -26.22 -22.59
N ALA A 96 5.75 -26.27 -22.97
CA ALA A 96 5.33 -26.83 -24.25
C ALA A 96 5.98 -26.11 -25.44
N PHE A 97 6.20 -24.79 -25.36
CA PHE A 97 6.94 -24.04 -26.37
C PHE A 97 8.40 -24.54 -26.52
N TRP A 98 9.14 -24.69 -25.42
CA TRP A 98 10.53 -25.15 -25.45
C TRP A 98 10.65 -26.65 -25.82
N ASP A 99 9.71 -27.49 -25.36
CA ASP A 99 9.62 -28.90 -25.74
C ASP A 99 9.32 -29.05 -27.25
N MET A 100 8.43 -28.22 -27.82
CA MET A 100 8.19 -28.17 -29.28
C MET A 100 9.42 -27.66 -30.05
N LEU A 101 10.05 -26.57 -29.60
CA LEU A 101 11.24 -26.01 -30.26
C LEU A 101 12.37 -27.04 -30.34
N ARG A 102 12.61 -27.79 -29.25
CA ARG A 102 13.59 -28.89 -29.23
C ARG A 102 13.17 -30.01 -30.18
N SER A 103 11.91 -30.44 -30.17
CA SER A 103 11.39 -31.46 -31.08
C SER A 103 11.46 -31.07 -32.57
N SER A 104 11.40 -29.78 -32.92
CA SER A 104 11.61 -29.29 -34.29
C SER A 104 13.07 -29.37 -34.72
N LEU A 105 14.00 -29.11 -33.80
CA LEU A 105 15.46 -29.18 -34.04
C LEU A 105 16.01 -30.61 -34.04
N GLU A 106 15.33 -31.54 -33.37
CA GLU A 106 15.66 -32.98 -33.33
C GLU A 106 14.99 -33.80 -34.47
N ALA A 107 14.22 -33.15 -35.35
CA ALA A 107 13.58 -33.78 -36.50
C ALA A 107 14.56 -34.07 -37.65
N ASP A 108 14.20 -35.00 -38.54
CA ASP A 108 14.94 -35.31 -39.77
C ASP A 108 14.05 -35.08 -41.02
N PRO A 109 14.28 -34.03 -41.83
CA PRO A 109 15.23 -32.93 -41.61
C PRO A 109 14.76 -31.96 -40.50
N PRO A 110 15.69 -31.22 -39.86
CA PRO A 110 15.36 -30.29 -38.77
C PRO A 110 14.65 -29.03 -39.26
N ASP A 111 13.64 -28.55 -38.51
CA ASP A 111 12.92 -27.31 -38.79
C ASP A 111 13.45 -26.15 -37.92
N TYR A 112 14.00 -25.15 -38.58
CA TYR A 112 14.51 -23.92 -37.96
C TYR A 112 13.51 -22.75 -37.96
N GLN A 113 12.32 -22.87 -38.57
CA GLN A 113 11.33 -21.78 -38.60
C GLN A 113 10.92 -21.29 -37.19
N PRO A 114 10.67 -22.17 -36.19
CA PRO A 114 10.40 -21.71 -34.82
C PRO A 114 11.58 -20.95 -34.19
N THR A 115 12.81 -21.30 -34.58
CA THR A 115 14.03 -20.62 -34.09
C THR A 115 14.23 -19.25 -34.74
N LEU A 116 13.89 -19.10 -36.02
CA LEU A 116 13.91 -17.79 -36.70
C LEU A 116 12.88 -16.82 -36.09
N ASN A 117 11.71 -17.31 -35.69
CA ASN A 117 10.71 -16.52 -34.96
C ASN A 117 11.24 -16.10 -33.58
N LEU A 118 11.81 -17.02 -32.80
CA LEU A 118 12.44 -16.72 -31.51
C LEU A 118 13.57 -15.68 -31.63
N LEU A 119 14.42 -15.77 -32.65
CA LEU A 119 15.46 -14.76 -32.93
C LEU A 119 14.84 -13.39 -33.30
N SER A 120 13.70 -13.37 -33.98
CA SER A 120 12.95 -12.14 -34.26
C SER A 120 12.36 -11.51 -33.00
N GLU A 121 11.79 -12.31 -32.10
CA GLU A 121 11.27 -11.84 -30.80
C GLU A 121 12.39 -11.32 -29.90
N ILE A 122 13.54 -12.02 -29.85
CA ILE A 122 14.73 -11.57 -29.13
C ILE A 122 15.28 -10.25 -29.72
N LYS A 123 15.32 -10.12 -31.06
CA LYS A 123 15.71 -8.87 -31.73
C LYS A 123 14.76 -7.72 -31.38
N GLN A 124 13.46 -7.96 -31.40
CA GLN A 124 12.44 -6.96 -31.03
C GLN A 124 12.56 -6.58 -29.55
N SER A 125 12.79 -7.55 -28.66
CA SER A 125 12.99 -7.32 -27.22
C SER A 125 14.26 -6.49 -26.95
N LEU A 126 15.38 -6.81 -27.60
CA LEU A 126 16.62 -6.03 -27.52
C LEU A 126 16.44 -4.60 -28.06
N ASN A 127 15.75 -4.42 -29.19
CA ASN A 127 15.44 -3.08 -29.71
C ASN A 127 14.50 -2.29 -28.77
N GLY A 128 13.61 -2.96 -28.03
CA GLY A 128 12.77 -2.33 -27.00
C GLY A 128 13.53 -1.84 -25.76
N LEU A 129 14.75 -2.35 -25.50
CA LEU A 129 15.63 -1.83 -24.44
C LEU A 129 16.39 -0.56 -24.87
N VAL A 130 16.31 -0.17 -26.14
CA VAL A 130 17.07 0.93 -26.73
C VAL A 130 16.13 2.10 -27.03
N LEU A 131 16.41 3.29 -26.47
CA LEU A 131 15.52 4.45 -26.63
C LEU A 131 15.45 4.90 -28.10
N PRO A 132 14.31 5.42 -28.60
CA PRO A 132 14.13 5.82 -30.01
C PRO A 132 15.19 6.76 -30.60
N ASN A 133 15.86 7.54 -29.74
CA ASN A 133 16.92 8.48 -30.13
C ASN A 133 18.30 7.80 -30.33
N GLN A 134 18.51 6.58 -29.82
CA GLN A 134 19.80 5.87 -29.78
C GLN A 134 20.07 5.07 -31.06
N LYS A 135 19.97 5.73 -32.23
CA LYS A 135 20.06 5.12 -33.57
C LYS A 135 21.33 4.31 -33.84
N THR A 136 22.42 4.56 -33.11
CA THR A 136 23.65 3.76 -33.19
C THR A 136 23.50 2.37 -32.55
N LEU A 137 22.78 2.27 -31.44
CA LEU A 137 22.54 1.00 -30.75
C LEU A 137 21.47 0.16 -31.47
N GLN A 138 20.43 0.80 -32.00
CA GLN A 138 19.46 0.14 -32.89
C GLN A 138 20.18 -0.51 -34.09
N LYS A 139 21.05 0.24 -34.78
CA LYS A 139 21.87 -0.30 -35.87
C LYS A 139 22.82 -1.42 -35.44
N LEU A 140 23.29 -1.43 -34.19
CA LEU A 140 24.10 -2.53 -33.65
C LEU A 140 23.26 -3.80 -33.48
N VAL A 141 22.04 -3.70 -32.94
CA VAL A 141 21.07 -4.82 -32.84
C VAL A 141 20.61 -5.28 -34.23
N ASP A 142 20.41 -4.35 -35.16
CA ASP A 142 19.92 -4.68 -36.50
C ASP A 142 20.95 -5.40 -37.37
N SER A 143 22.24 -5.04 -37.22
CA SER A 143 23.36 -5.64 -37.95
C SER A 143 23.99 -6.85 -37.27
N SER A 144 23.73 -7.07 -35.98
CA SER A 144 24.12 -8.29 -35.28
C SER A 144 23.13 -9.43 -35.59
N LEU A 145 21.84 -9.21 -35.31
CA LEU A 145 20.76 -10.16 -35.56
C LEU A 145 20.13 -9.92 -36.95
N ASP A 146 20.92 -10.11 -38.01
CA ASP A 146 20.39 -10.10 -39.37
C ASP A 146 19.60 -11.40 -39.65
N LEU A 147 18.28 -11.28 -39.62
CA LEU A 147 17.32 -12.38 -39.83
C LEU A 147 17.22 -12.78 -41.30
N ASP A 148 17.58 -11.90 -42.24
CA ASP A 148 17.50 -12.19 -43.67
C ASP A 148 18.80 -12.85 -44.14
N ALA A 149 19.94 -12.48 -43.57
CA ALA A 149 21.17 -13.27 -43.64
C ALA A 149 20.99 -14.67 -43.01
N ALA A 150 20.25 -14.79 -41.89
CA ALA A 150 19.95 -16.08 -41.27
C ALA A 150 19.13 -17.00 -42.20
N LYS A 151 18.07 -16.46 -42.84
CA LYS A 151 17.27 -17.18 -43.84
C LYS A 151 18.11 -17.59 -45.06
N ALA A 152 18.86 -16.67 -45.64
CA ALA A 152 19.73 -16.96 -46.78
C ALA A 152 20.80 -18.03 -46.47
N THR A 153 21.32 -18.05 -45.23
CA THR A 153 22.23 -19.10 -44.76
C THR A 153 21.53 -20.45 -44.67
N LEU A 154 20.31 -20.50 -44.13
CA LEU A 154 19.49 -21.71 -44.04
C LEU A 154 19.14 -22.25 -45.45
N GLU A 155 18.74 -21.39 -46.39
CA GLU A 155 18.44 -21.77 -47.78
C GLU A 155 19.65 -22.35 -48.52
N GLN A 156 20.86 -21.83 -48.27
CA GLN A 156 22.08 -22.29 -48.94
C GLN A 156 22.72 -23.53 -48.32
N THR A 157 22.53 -23.75 -47.01
CA THR A 157 23.30 -24.76 -46.26
C THR A 157 22.46 -25.81 -45.53
N GLY A 158 21.15 -25.59 -45.37
CA GLY A 158 20.24 -26.50 -44.67
C GLY A 158 20.39 -26.52 -43.13
N HIS A 159 21.30 -25.72 -42.56
CA HIS A 159 21.57 -25.67 -41.12
C HIS A 159 21.80 -24.24 -40.61
N LEU A 160 21.56 -24.01 -39.32
CA LEU A 160 21.76 -22.72 -38.65
C LEU A 160 22.62 -22.89 -37.39
N ASN A 161 23.69 -22.10 -37.24
CA ASN A 161 24.57 -22.15 -36.06
C ASN A 161 23.95 -21.39 -34.88
N LEU A 162 23.22 -22.11 -34.02
CA LEU A 162 22.51 -21.53 -32.88
C LEU A 162 23.45 -21.02 -31.77
N GLU A 163 24.60 -21.67 -31.58
CA GLU A 163 25.61 -21.29 -30.57
C GLU A 163 26.15 -19.88 -30.84
N ALA A 164 26.48 -19.58 -32.11
CA ALA A 164 26.96 -18.27 -32.52
C ALA A 164 25.94 -17.15 -32.22
N TYR A 165 24.65 -17.39 -32.50
CA TYR A 165 23.59 -16.43 -32.18
C TYR A 165 23.35 -16.29 -30.67
N ALA A 166 23.42 -17.38 -29.89
CA ALA A 166 23.30 -17.33 -28.43
C ALA A 166 24.42 -16.49 -27.81
N ILE A 167 25.68 -16.72 -28.21
CA ILE A 167 26.85 -15.91 -27.80
C ILE A 167 26.66 -14.43 -28.17
N GLN A 168 26.14 -14.16 -29.37
CA GLN A 168 25.89 -12.79 -29.85
C GLN A 168 24.80 -12.06 -29.03
N VAL A 169 23.69 -12.75 -28.71
CA VAL A 169 22.62 -12.24 -27.84
C VAL A 169 23.15 -11.94 -26.44
N ILE A 170 23.86 -12.88 -25.82
CA ILE A 170 24.44 -12.70 -24.46
C ILE A 170 25.44 -11.52 -24.44
N ASN A 171 26.25 -11.35 -25.49
CA ASN A 171 27.17 -10.22 -25.60
C ASN A 171 26.47 -8.85 -25.77
N MET A 172 25.27 -8.80 -26.37
CA MET A 172 24.46 -7.56 -26.40
C MET A 172 23.75 -7.31 -25.07
N MET A 173 23.21 -8.36 -24.44
CA MET A 173 22.61 -8.25 -23.11
C MET A 173 23.62 -7.67 -22.11
N HIS A 174 24.88 -8.12 -22.15
CA HIS A 174 25.96 -7.56 -21.32
C HIS A 174 26.28 -6.08 -21.57
N GLN A 175 25.97 -5.55 -22.77
CA GLN A 175 26.16 -4.13 -23.10
C GLN A 175 24.96 -3.26 -22.69
N PHE A 176 23.77 -3.85 -22.51
CA PHE A 176 22.52 -3.13 -22.24
C PHE A 176 21.98 -3.36 -20.82
N CYS A 177 22.53 -4.30 -20.05
CA CYS A 177 22.06 -4.61 -18.70
C CYS A 177 22.46 -3.56 -17.67
N ALA A 178 21.66 -3.45 -16.60
CA ALA A 178 22.06 -2.70 -15.41
C ALA A 178 23.11 -3.51 -14.60
N PRO A 179 24.08 -2.90 -13.91
CA PRO A 179 25.18 -3.60 -13.23
C PRO A 179 24.78 -4.66 -12.18
N VAL A 180 23.53 -4.65 -11.71
CA VAL A 180 22.96 -5.68 -10.83
C VAL A 180 22.73 -7.02 -11.55
N ARG A 181 22.60 -7.02 -12.88
CA ARG A 181 22.36 -8.19 -13.74
C ARG A 181 23.63 -8.78 -14.35
N ASP A 182 24.78 -8.11 -14.25
CA ASP A 182 26.03 -8.56 -14.88
C ASP A 182 26.37 -10.01 -14.50
N GLN A 183 26.13 -10.39 -13.24
CA GLN A 183 26.34 -11.75 -12.75
C GLN A 183 25.31 -12.77 -13.29
N GLU A 184 24.08 -12.35 -13.60
CA GLU A 184 23.09 -13.21 -14.28
C GLU A 184 23.48 -13.43 -15.75
N VAL A 185 23.91 -12.37 -16.46
CA VAL A 185 24.39 -12.47 -17.85
C VAL A 185 25.66 -13.34 -17.94
N GLU A 186 26.58 -13.20 -17.00
CA GLU A 186 27.79 -14.03 -16.91
C GLU A 186 27.48 -15.50 -16.55
N ASN A 187 26.30 -15.81 -15.99
CA ASN A 187 25.86 -17.19 -15.82
C ASN A 187 25.29 -17.78 -17.12
N LEU A 188 24.70 -16.96 -18.02
CA LEU A 188 24.26 -17.44 -19.34
C LEU A 188 25.43 -17.93 -20.21
N ARG A 189 26.63 -17.34 -20.07
CA ARG A 189 27.86 -17.78 -20.77
C ARG A 189 28.31 -19.21 -20.43
N LYS A 190 27.72 -19.84 -19.41
CA LYS A 190 28.10 -21.15 -18.88
C LYS A 190 27.12 -22.26 -19.27
N ILE A 191 26.18 -21.97 -20.18
CA ILE A 191 25.14 -22.90 -20.65
C ILE A 191 25.52 -23.38 -22.05
N ASP A 192 25.93 -24.65 -22.16
CA ASP A 192 26.39 -25.24 -23.42
C ASP A 192 25.25 -25.59 -24.39
N ASP A 193 24.03 -25.85 -23.89
CA ASP A 193 22.84 -26.12 -24.72
C ASP A 193 22.22 -24.80 -25.22
N PRO A 194 22.16 -24.55 -26.54
CA PRO A 194 21.72 -23.27 -27.06
C PRO A 194 20.22 -22.99 -26.80
N VAL A 195 19.39 -24.03 -26.70
CA VAL A 195 17.95 -23.88 -26.43
C VAL A 195 17.71 -23.40 -25.01
N GLU A 196 18.35 -24.01 -24.02
CA GLU A 196 18.29 -23.58 -22.61
C GLU A 196 19.02 -22.23 -22.41
N ALA A 197 20.07 -21.95 -23.18
CA ALA A 197 20.71 -20.63 -23.19
C ALA A 197 19.73 -19.54 -23.67
N PHE A 198 18.99 -19.75 -24.78
CA PHE A 198 17.96 -18.82 -25.23
C PHE A 198 16.80 -18.69 -24.25
N ARG A 199 16.36 -19.79 -23.61
CA ARG A 199 15.30 -19.77 -22.58
C ARG A 199 15.64 -18.89 -21.39
N ASN A 200 16.86 -19.02 -20.86
CA ASN A 200 17.32 -18.21 -19.74
C ASN A 200 17.65 -16.77 -20.18
N ALA A 201 18.15 -16.57 -21.40
CA ALA A 201 18.34 -15.24 -21.99
C ALA A 201 17.00 -14.48 -22.14
N PHE A 202 15.95 -15.10 -22.66
CA PHE A 202 14.62 -14.50 -22.78
C PHE A 202 14.06 -14.13 -21.40
N THR A 203 14.18 -15.03 -20.42
CA THR A 203 13.77 -14.79 -19.03
C THR A 203 14.53 -13.61 -18.40
N LEU A 204 15.81 -13.40 -18.74
CA LEU A 204 16.61 -12.27 -18.26
C LEU A 204 16.32 -10.97 -19.03
N LEU A 205 15.97 -11.04 -20.32
CA LEU A 205 15.50 -9.88 -21.10
C LEU A 205 14.23 -9.28 -20.48
N GLU A 206 13.26 -10.10 -20.05
CA GLU A 206 12.08 -9.62 -19.31
C GLU A 206 12.47 -8.82 -18.05
N LYS A 207 13.47 -9.29 -17.29
CA LYS A 207 13.99 -8.56 -16.11
C LYS A 207 14.64 -7.24 -16.51
N MET A 208 15.43 -7.21 -17.60
CA MET A 208 16.06 -6.00 -18.11
C MET A 208 15.03 -4.94 -18.54
N HIS A 209 13.90 -5.35 -19.13
CA HIS A 209 12.77 -4.44 -19.43
C HIS A 209 12.18 -3.83 -18.16
N MET A 210 11.95 -4.65 -17.12
CA MET A 210 11.47 -4.16 -15.82
C MET A 210 12.48 -3.23 -15.14
N ASP A 211 13.78 -3.51 -15.24
CA ASP A 211 14.84 -2.65 -14.71
C ASP A 211 14.85 -1.28 -15.43
N LEU A 212 14.73 -1.26 -16.77
CA LEU A 212 14.66 -0.04 -17.58
C LEU A 212 13.41 0.78 -17.29
N ALA A 213 12.24 0.13 -17.16
CA ALA A 213 10.99 0.80 -16.83
C ALA A 213 11.04 1.43 -15.42
N ASN A 214 11.57 0.69 -14.44
CA ASN A 214 11.75 1.18 -13.07
C ASN A 214 12.77 2.32 -12.97
N PHE A 215 13.87 2.24 -13.71
CA PHE A 215 14.85 3.32 -13.85
C PHE A 215 14.23 4.58 -14.47
N THR A 216 13.42 4.42 -15.50
CA THR A 216 12.70 5.53 -16.17
C THR A 216 11.69 6.19 -15.22
N ILE A 217 10.92 5.41 -14.46
CA ILE A 217 10.03 5.91 -13.41
C ILE A 217 10.81 6.68 -12.35
N ALA A 218 11.95 6.15 -11.88
CA ALA A 218 12.79 6.81 -10.89
C ALA A 218 13.35 8.17 -11.39
N GLN A 219 13.75 8.26 -12.67
CA GLN A 219 14.17 9.52 -13.29
C GLN A 219 13.02 10.52 -13.49
N MET A 220 11.84 10.05 -13.90
CA MET A 220 10.70 10.92 -14.23
C MET A 220 9.88 11.36 -13.00
N ARG A 221 9.92 10.61 -11.90
CA ARG A 221 9.20 10.90 -10.64
C ARG A 221 9.31 12.36 -10.16
N PRO A 222 10.46 13.06 -10.21
CA PRO A 222 10.55 14.47 -9.82
C PRO A 222 9.73 15.42 -10.71
N TYR A 223 9.58 15.12 -12.00
CA TYR A 223 8.78 15.91 -12.96
C TYR A 223 7.30 15.57 -12.82
N ILE A 224 6.96 14.28 -12.70
CA ILE A 224 5.60 13.81 -12.43
C ILE A 224 5.06 14.48 -11.17
N ARG A 225 5.82 14.48 -10.06
CA ARG A 225 5.44 15.16 -8.80
C ARG A 225 5.19 16.66 -8.92
N GLN A 226 5.80 17.36 -9.88
CA GLN A 226 5.55 18.79 -10.11
C GLN A 226 4.20 19.05 -10.81
N GLN A 227 3.74 18.11 -11.64
CA GLN A 227 2.53 18.26 -12.46
C GLN A 227 1.32 17.46 -11.93
N ALA A 228 1.54 16.43 -11.13
CA ALA A 228 0.51 15.48 -10.65
C ALA A 228 -0.74 16.16 -10.08
N VAL A 229 -0.57 17.14 -9.18
CA VAL A 229 -1.70 17.87 -8.58
C VAL A 229 -2.57 18.60 -9.63
N GLN A 230 -1.98 19.08 -10.72
CA GLN A 230 -2.73 19.71 -11.82
C GLN A 230 -3.39 18.66 -12.72
N TYR A 231 -2.68 17.56 -13.01
CA TYR A 231 -3.15 16.44 -13.82
C TYR A 231 -4.33 15.71 -13.16
N GLU A 232 -4.19 15.29 -11.90
CA GLU A 232 -5.24 14.65 -11.10
C GLU A 232 -6.48 15.54 -10.99
N ARG A 233 -6.31 16.84 -10.69
CA ARG A 233 -7.42 17.82 -10.69
C ARG A 233 -8.15 17.89 -12.02
N SER A 234 -7.40 17.98 -13.12
CA SER A 234 -7.96 18.12 -14.47
C SER A 234 -8.75 16.86 -14.88
N LYS A 235 -8.14 15.68 -14.71
CA LYS A 235 -8.78 14.38 -15.01
C LYS A 235 -9.98 14.10 -14.11
N PHE A 236 -9.90 14.41 -12.82
CA PHE A 236 -11.03 14.26 -11.90
C PHE A 236 -12.17 15.24 -12.23
N ALA A 237 -11.89 16.46 -12.68
CA ALA A 237 -12.92 17.38 -13.17
C ALA A 237 -13.63 16.81 -14.42
N THR A 238 -12.88 16.32 -15.41
CA THR A 238 -13.47 15.65 -16.60
C THR A 238 -14.33 14.44 -16.21
N PHE A 239 -13.90 13.67 -15.21
CA PHE A 239 -14.66 12.53 -14.69
C PHE A 239 -15.98 12.95 -14.01
N LEU A 240 -15.96 14.01 -13.19
CA LEU A 240 -17.17 14.57 -12.59
C LEU A 240 -18.14 15.14 -13.64
N ASP A 241 -17.64 15.84 -14.65
CA ASP A 241 -18.48 16.37 -15.74
C ASP A 241 -19.10 15.23 -16.57
N ALA A 242 -18.36 14.16 -16.83
CA ALA A 242 -18.89 12.96 -17.50
C ALA A 242 -19.97 12.26 -16.66
N GLN A 243 -19.79 12.11 -15.34
CA GLN A 243 -20.81 11.57 -14.44
C GLN A 243 -22.06 12.45 -14.38
N LYS A 244 -21.88 13.77 -14.34
CA LYS A 244 -22.96 14.76 -14.35
C LYS A 244 -23.76 14.74 -15.65
N ALA A 245 -23.12 14.50 -16.79
CA ALA A 245 -23.79 14.29 -18.09
C ALA A 245 -24.65 13.01 -18.14
N LEU A 246 -24.40 12.06 -17.24
CA LEU A 246 -25.21 10.86 -17.02
C LEU A 246 -26.23 11.01 -15.87
N GLY A 247 -26.33 12.20 -15.26
CA GLY A 247 -27.24 12.48 -14.14
C GLY A 247 -26.79 11.91 -12.78
N LEU A 248 -25.52 11.53 -12.64
CA LEU A 248 -24.97 10.93 -11.42
C LEU A 248 -24.27 11.99 -10.54
N ASP A 249 -24.49 11.94 -9.21
CA ASP A 249 -23.73 12.75 -8.23
C ASP A 249 -22.38 12.08 -7.94
N GLY A 250 -21.34 12.54 -8.63
CA GLY A 250 -19.95 12.08 -8.48
C GLY A 250 -19.25 12.46 -7.17
N LEU A 251 -19.92 13.14 -6.24
CA LEU A 251 -19.37 13.50 -4.92
C LEU A 251 -20.28 13.04 -3.77
N ARG A 252 -21.26 12.17 -4.03
CA ARG A 252 -22.27 11.76 -3.04
C ARG A 252 -21.64 11.19 -1.77
N ARG A 253 -20.77 10.18 -1.87
CA ARG A 253 -20.17 9.52 -0.69
C ARG A 253 -19.17 10.43 0.01
N THR A 254 -18.45 11.26 -0.75
CA THR A 254 -17.59 12.34 -0.23
C THR A 254 -18.40 13.34 0.61
N ARG A 255 -19.59 13.72 0.15
CA ARG A 255 -20.51 14.62 0.86
C ARG A 255 -21.11 13.98 2.11
N GLU A 256 -21.45 12.68 2.06
CA GLU A 256 -21.93 11.89 3.21
C GLU A 256 -20.85 11.72 4.31
N TRP A 257 -19.62 11.38 3.92
CA TRP A 257 -18.48 11.21 4.82
C TRP A 257 -18.08 12.50 5.54
N ILE A 258 -17.98 13.62 4.82
CA ILE A 258 -17.67 14.92 5.43
C ILE A 258 -18.81 15.39 6.36
N LYS A 259 -20.07 15.07 6.03
CA LYS A 259 -21.23 15.29 6.92
C LYS A 259 -21.15 14.47 8.21
N ALA A 260 -20.68 13.22 8.15
CA ALA A 260 -20.49 12.38 9.33
C ALA A 260 -19.43 12.97 10.27
N ALA A 261 -18.28 13.35 9.73
CA ALA A 261 -17.20 14.01 10.47
C ALA A 261 -17.64 15.35 11.09
N PHE A 262 -18.38 16.19 10.35
CA PHE A 262 -18.96 17.42 10.87
C PHE A 262 -19.93 17.16 12.03
N SER A 263 -20.89 16.25 11.84
CA SER A 263 -21.88 15.86 12.87
C SER A 263 -21.21 15.33 14.15
N LYS A 264 -20.11 14.59 14.00
CA LYS A 264 -19.32 14.07 15.12
C LYS A 264 -18.68 15.20 15.94
N LEU A 265 -18.16 16.24 15.29
CA LEU A 265 -17.60 17.41 15.97
C LEU A 265 -18.70 18.27 16.63
N THR A 266 -19.83 18.52 15.94
CA THR A 266 -20.93 19.31 16.53
C THR A 266 -21.55 18.63 17.74
N ASN A 267 -21.68 17.29 17.73
CA ASN A 267 -22.27 16.55 18.85
C ASN A 267 -21.35 16.55 20.08
N VAL A 268 -20.03 16.63 19.90
CA VAL A 268 -19.08 16.83 21.01
C VAL A 268 -19.24 18.25 21.60
N SER A 269 -19.41 19.27 20.76
CA SER A 269 -19.65 20.66 21.23
C SER A 269 -21.04 20.89 21.85
N GLY A 270 -22.03 20.05 21.54
CA GLY A 270 -23.42 20.21 22.00
C GLY A 270 -23.76 19.55 23.34
N SER A 271 -22.84 18.81 23.95
CA SER A 271 -23.13 17.94 25.11
C SER A 271 -22.91 18.60 26.50
N GLU A 272 -22.71 19.93 26.57
CA GLU A 272 -22.44 20.66 27.82
C GLU A 272 -23.50 21.74 28.10
N LEU A 273 -24.67 21.34 28.62
CA LEU A 273 -25.67 22.25 29.20
C LEU A 273 -26.36 21.67 30.45
N PRO A 274 -25.87 22.01 31.66
CA PRO A 274 -26.67 21.94 32.88
C PRO A 274 -27.66 23.11 32.92
N ASN A 275 -28.96 22.83 33.08
CA ASN A 275 -29.99 23.86 33.18
C ASN A 275 -29.98 24.56 34.55
N THR A 276 -29.42 25.78 34.62
CA THR A 276 -29.79 26.79 35.64
C THR A 276 -29.78 28.19 35.03
N ALA A 277 -30.88 28.93 35.14
CA ALA A 277 -31.01 30.27 34.57
C ALA A 277 -30.81 31.37 35.61
N SER A 278 -30.10 32.46 35.24
CA SER A 278 -30.46 33.86 35.54
C SER A 278 -29.49 34.87 34.91
N ALA A 279 -29.92 36.13 34.85
CA ALA A 279 -29.19 37.30 34.34
C ALA A 279 -27.91 37.61 35.18
N SER A 280 -26.96 38.47 34.77
CA SER A 280 -27.15 39.72 34.01
C SER A 280 -25.90 40.24 33.27
N SER A 281 -26.08 41.38 32.58
CA SER A 281 -25.21 41.98 31.55
C SER A 281 -24.07 42.87 32.02
N ALA A 282 -22.93 42.86 31.30
CA ALA A 282 -22.08 44.04 31.05
C ALA A 282 -21.21 43.82 29.78
N SER A 283 -20.72 44.91 29.16
CA SER A 283 -19.96 44.89 27.88
C SER A 283 -18.60 45.58 28.02
N ALA A 284 -17.55 45.10 27.34
CA ALA A 284 -16.51 45.94 26.68
C ALA A 284 -15.42 45.14 25.93
N SER A 285 -14.88 45.76 24.88
CA SER A 285 -13.77 45.34 24.00
C SER A 285 -12.36 45.48 24.59
N HIS A 286 -11.38 44.65 24.18
CA HIS A 286 -10.24 45.07 23.30
C HIS A 286 -9.30 43.89 22.89
N LEU A 287 -8.36 44.19 21.97
CA LEU A 287 -7.19 43.37 21.54
C LEU A 287 -5.95 44.30 21.45
N PRO A 288 -4.70 43.81 21.21
CA PRO A 288 -4.02 42.61 21.72
C PRO A 288 -2.65 42.95 22.38
N GLY A 289 -1.96 42.01 23.04
CA GLY A 289 -0.63 42.28 23.64
C GLY A 289 0.19 41.07 24.11
N GLU A 290 1.51 41.21 23.99
CA GLU A 290 2.60 40.24 24.08
C GLU A 290 2.79 39.31 25.32
N ARG A 291 3.18 38.06 25.03
CA ARG A 291 4.41 37.36 25.48
C ARG A 291 4.66 36.99 26.97
N ALA A 292 4.48 35.68 27.22
CA ALA A 292 5.31 34.79 28.06
C ALA A 292 5.50 35.06 29.57
N GLY A 293 4.96 34.16 30.40
CA GLY A 293 5.37 33.90 31.78
C GLY A 293 5.12 32.43 32.15
N GLN A 294 6.08 31.77 32.79
CA GLN A 294 5.99 30.36 33.19
C GLN A 294 5.28 30.20 34.54
N GLN A 295 4.46 29.16 34.71
CA GLN A 295 4.41 28.29 35.90
C GLN A 295 3.58 27.03 35.56
N TRP A 296 3.02 26.37 36.58
CA TRP A 296 2.21 25.16 36.61
C TRP A 296 3.00 23.85 36.56
N VAL A 297 3.04 23.22 37.74
CA VAL A 297 3.71 21.97 38.11
C VAL A 297 2.63 21.04 38.67
N SER A 298 2.94 19.73 38.71
CA SER A 298 2.09 18.63 39.18
C SER A 298 1.04 18.15 38.18
N ALA A 299 1.04 16.84 37.96
CA ALA A 299 -0.06 16.12 37.33
C ALA A 299 -1.05 15.69 38.42
N ASP A 300 -2.34 15.93 38.20
CA ASP A 300 -3.50 15.13 38.62
C ASP A 300 -4.78 16.00 38.50
N SER A 301 -5.43 15.96 37.33
CA SER A 301 -6.78 16.48 37.07
C SER A 301 -7.28 15.97 35.71
N ASP A 302 -8.61 15.85 35.56
CA ASP A 302 -9.23 15.27 34.36
C ASP A 302 -8.97 16.06 33.07
N SER A 303 -8.64 15.33 32.00
CA SER A 303 -8.47 15.87 30.64
C SER A 303 -9.77 15.78 29.84
N SER A 304 -10.81 16.44 30.34
CA SER A 304 -12.09 16.64 29.66
C SER A 304 -12.12 17.96 28.89
N ALA A 305 -12.57 17.90 27.63
CA ALA A 305 -12.98 19.03 26.78
C ALA A 305 -11.94 20.14 26.48
N GLU A 306 -10.97 19.86 25.59
CA GLU A 306 -10.58 20.89 24.62
C GLU A 306 -11.71 21.06 23.59
N GLY A 307 -12.37 22.22 23.58
CA GLY A 307 -13.40 22.57 22.61
C GLY A 307 -12.80 22.87 21.24
N PHE A 308 -12.56 21.83 20.42
CA PHE A 308 -11.98 22.00 19.08
C PHE A 308 -12.87 22.87 18.17
N PRO A 309 -12.39 23.99 17.61
CA PRO A 309 -13.21 24.86 16.79
C PRO A 309 -13.58 24.19 15.46
N LEU A 310 -14.82 24.40 15.02
CA LEU A 310 -15.39 23.91 13.76
C LEU A 310 -14.77 24.63 12.54
N THR A 311 -13.52 24.29 12.23
CA THR A 311 -12.79 24.80 11.07
C THR A 311 -12.74 23.75 9.95
N PRO A 312 -12.65 24.15 8.67
CA PRO A 312 -12.55 23.19 7.56
C PRO A 312 -11.40 22.19 7.69
N ASN A 313 -10.24 22.62 8.22
CA ASN A 313 -9.12 21.70 8.47
C ASN A 313 -9.43 20.70 9.59
N ASN A 314 -10.19 21.06 10.63
CA ASN A 314 -10.57 20.15 11.71
C ASN A 314 -11.63 19.14 11.26
N ILE A 315 -12.58 19.57 10.43
CA ILE A 315 -13.57 18.68 9.80
C ILE A 315 -12.87 17.64 8.92
N LEU A 316 -11.93 18.06 8.06
CA LEU A 316 -11.14 17.13 7.23
C LEU A 316 -10.26 16.18 8.06
N ARG A 317 -9.65 16.66 9.16
CA ARG A 317 -8.88 15.78 10.08
C ARG A 317 -9.76 14.69 10.66
N GLU A 318 -10.93 15.04 11.19
CA GLU A 318 -11.84 14.07 11.79
C GLU A 318 -12.37 13.08 10.73
N ALA A 319 -12.60 13.55 9.50
CA ALA A 319 -12.98 12.72 8.37
C ALA A 319 -11.90 11.69 8.01
N TYR A 320 -10.62 12.09 7.92
CA TYR A 320 -9.50 11.18 7.66
C TYR A 320 -9.24 10.21 8.82
N LEU A 321 -9.55 10.60 10.07
CA LEU A 321 -9.51 9.69 11.22
C LEU A 321 -10.64 8.64 11.19
N GLU A 322 -11.80 8.93 10.56
CA GLU A 322 -12.85 7.93 10.32
C GLU A 322 -12.39 6.86 9.32
N LEU A 323 -11.58 7.22 8.31
CA LEU A 323 -11.07 6.28 7.30
C LEU A 323 -10.13 5.21 7.88
N LEU A 324 -9.52 5.44 9.05
CA LEU A 324 -8.70 4.43 9.74
C LEU A 324 -9.54 3.33 10.41
N VAL A 325 -10.85 3.54 10.56
CA VAL A 325 -11.80 2.59 11.17
C VAL A 325 -12.98 2.34 10.22
N TRP A 326 -12.69 2.32 8.91
CA TRP A 326 -13.72 2.20 7.88
C TRP A 326 -14.34 0.79 7.86
N PRO A 327 -15.67 0.64 7.97
CA PRO A 327 -16.31 -0.67 7.98
C PRO A 327 -16.10 -1.45 6.67
N ALA A 328 -15.79 -2.75 6.80
CA ALA A 328 -15.80 -3.67 5.66
C ALA A 328 -17.20 -3.68 5.00
N GLY A 329 -17.25 -3.49 3.69
CA GLY A 329 -18.50 -3.38 2.93
C GLY A 329 -19.13 -1.97 2.86
N LYS A 330 -18.54 -0.95 3.51
CA LYS A 330 -18.91 0.45 3.28
C LYS A 330 -18.10 0.99 2.08
N ASP A 331 -18.79 1.43 1.04
CA ASP A 331 -18.18 2.11 -0.12
C ASP A 331 -17.24 3.25 0.29
N TRP A 332 -16.11 3.41 -0.40
CA TRP A 332 -15.16 4.49 -0.14
C TRP A 332 -15.60 5.83 -0.78
N PRO A 333 -15.29 6.99 -0.15
CA PRO A 333 -15.55 8.30 -0.75
C PRO A 333 -14.75 8.52 -2.05
N GLU A 334 -15.35 9.18 -3.03
CA GLU A 334 -14.83 9.28 -4.40
C GLU A 334 -13.42 9.91 -4.47
N THR A 335 -13.14 10.88 -3.60
CA THR A 335 -11.86 11.60 -3.54
C THR A 335 -10.74 10.87 -2.80
N VAL A 336 -10.96 9.63 -2.33
CA VAL A 336 -9.95 8.80 -1.64
C VAL A 336 -9.93 7.34 -2.12
N VAL A 337 -10.61 7.01 -3.23
CA VAL A 337 -10.65 5.63 -3.77
C VAL A 337 -9.26 5.09 -4.11
N MET A 338 -8.36 5.94 -4.63
CA MET A 338 -6.98 5.55 -4.97
C MET A 338 -6.20 5.14 -3.70
N ASP A 339 -6.39 5.88 -2.59
CA ASP A 339 -5.76 5.60 -1.30
C ASP A 339 -6.38 4.42 -0.51
N GLN A 340 -7.46 3.77 -0.99
CA GLN A 340 -8.23 2.78 -0.24
C GLN A 340 -7.34 1.70 0.42
N LEU A 341 -6.40 1.11 -0.32
CA LEU A 341 -5.52 0.05 0.20
C LEU A 341 -4.52 0.61 1.24
N ARG A 342 -4.03 1.82 1.02
CA ARG A 342 -3.05 2.52 1.87
C ARG A 342 -3.68 2.91 3.21
N LEU A 343 -4.90 3.45 3.18
CA LEU A 343 -5.67 3.82 4.37
C LEU A 343 -6.17 2.59 5.14
N THR A 344 -6.58 1.52 4.44
CA THR A 344 -6.92 0.23 5.07
C THR A 344 -5.72 -0.36 5.81
N GLU A 345 -4.52 -0.31 5.23
CA GLU A 345 -3.30 -0.75 5.90
C GLU A 345 -2.97 0.09 7.14
N LEU A 346 -3.11 1.42 7.07
CA LEU A 346 -2.91 2.30 8.22
C LEU A 346 -3.93 2.03 9.33
N GLY A 347 -5.18 1.71 8.99
CA GLY A 347 -6.19 1.25 9.94
C GLY A 347 -5.81 -0.07 10.63
N ILE A 348 -5.34 -1.07 9.87
CA ILE A 348 -4.84 -2.34 10.42
C ILE A 348 -3.61 -2.11 11.32
N GLN A 349 -2.69 -1.23 10.93
CA GLN A 349 -1.54 -0.86 11.78
C GLN A 349 -1.99 -0.16 13.07
N LEU A 350 -2.99 0.73 13.02
CA LEU A 350 -3.58 1.35 14.22
C LEU A 350 -4.18 0.29 15.15
N ALA A 351 -5.02 -0.60 14.61
CA ALA A 351 -5.65 -1.67 15.38
C ALA A 351 -4.60 -2.59 16.04
N ASN A 352 -3.53 -2.95 15.33
CA ASN A 352 -2.42 -3.74 15.88
C ASN A 352 -1.68 -2.99 17.01
N ILE A 353 -1.36 -1.70 16.83
CA ILE A 353 -0.68 -0.87 17.84
C ILE A 353 -1.55 -0.74 19.11
N VAL A 354 -2.85 -0.49 18.96
CA VAL A 354 -3.79 -0.38 20.08
C VAL A 354 -3.98 -1.73 20.78
N THR A 355 -4.15 -2.82 20.02
CA THR A 355 -4.30 -4.18 20.56
C THR A 355 -3.07 -4.57 21.40
N LEU A 356 -1.86 -4.44 20.84
CA LEU A 356 -0.63 -4.80 21.55
C LEU A 356 -0.40 -3.94 22.80
N THR A 357 -0.61 -2.62 22.71
CA THR A 357 -0.53 -1.71 23.88
C THR A 357 -1.51 -2.15 24.98
N SER A 358 -2.72 -2.55 24.59
CA SER A 358 -3.77 -2.98 25.52
C SER A 358 -3.47 -4.33 26.15
N LEU A 359 -3.00 -5.31 25.38
CA LEU A 359 -2.55 -6.62 25.87
C LEU A 359 -1.42 -6.46 26.90
N VAL A 360 -0.41 -5.64 26.59
CA VAL A 360 0.68 -5.35 27.52
C VAL A 360 0.18 -4.75 28.84
N LEU A 361 -0.71 -3.76 28.78
CA LEU A 361 -1.27 -3.14 29.99
C LEU A 361 -2.14 -4.12 30.79
N VAL A 362 -2.97 -4.92 30.13
CA VAL A 362 -3.83 -5.93 30.78
C VAL A 362 -3.00 -7.01 31.44
N VAL A 363 -2.02 -7.61 30.75
CA VAL A 363 -1.14 -8.64 31.31
C VAL A 363 -0.32 -8.09 32.48
N CYS A 364 0.24 -6.88 32.37
CA CYS A 364 0.98 -6.26 33.48
C CYS A 364 0.07 -6.00 34.70
N ASN A 365 -1.15 -5.51 34.48
CA ASN A 365 -2.11 -5.26 35.56
C ASN A 365 -2.60 -6.57 36.19
N PHE A 366 -2.82 -7.61 35.39
CA PHE A 366 -3.18 -8.95 35.86
C PHE A 366 -2.08 -9.56 36.74
N VAL A 367 -0.82 -9.50 36.29
CA VAL A 367 0.34 -10.02 37.06
C VAL A 367 0.55 -9.21 38.34
N ALA A 368 0.39 -7.88 38.31
CA ALA A 368 0.47 -7.04 39.51
C ALA A 368 -0.66 -7.34 40.51
N SER A 369 -1.91 -7.47 40.03
CA SER A 369 -3.09 -7.75 40.87
C SER A 369 -3.05 -9.14 41.51
N ASN A 370 -2.47 -10.12 40.82
CA ASN A 370 -2.34 -11.51 41.27
C ASN A 370 -0.93 -11.84 41.80
N ALA A 371 -0.09 -10.84 42.09
CA ALA A 371 1.30 -11.08 42.46
C ALA A 371 1.44 -12.00 43.70
N SER A 372 0.53 -11.88 44.67
CA SER A 372 0.50 -12.70 45.90
C SER A 372 0.10 -14.18 45.69
N SER A 373 -0.50 -14.52 44.55
CA SER A 373 -0.82 -15.91 44.17
C SER A 373 0.11 -16.46 43.09
N ILE A 374 0.76 -15.58 42.33
CA ILE A 374 1.77 -15.92 41.30
C ILE A 374 3.15 -16.16 41.90
N PHE A 375 3.58 -15.38 42.89
CA PHE A 375 4.91 -15.48 43.51
C PHE A 375 4.84 -16.15 44.89
N PRO A 376 5.55 -17.27 45.12
CA PRO A 376 5.56 -17.92 46.42
C PRO A 376 6.37 -17.11 47.46
N GLY A 377 5.70 -16.69 48.53
CA GLY A 377 6.34 -16.14 49.73
C GLY A 377 7.06 -14.80 49.51
N SER A 378 8.22 -14.64 50.15
CA SER A 378 8.99 -13.38 50.20
C SER A 378 9.68 -12.99 48.87
N CYS A 379 9.42 -13.70 47.78
CA CYS A 379 9.95 -13.36 46.45
C CYS A 379 9.37 -12.05 45.88
N LEU A 380 8.16 -11.61 46.28
CA LEU A 380 7.55 -10.38 45.77
C LEU A 380 8.43 -9.13 45.96
N SER A 381 9.11 -8.99 47.10
CA SER A 381 9.96 -7.82 47.40
C SER A 381 11.29 -7.81 46.63
N ARG A 382 11.56 -8.85 45.81
CA ARG A 382 12.74 -8.97 44.96
C ARG A 382 12.45 -8.80 43.45
N VAL A 383 11.19 -8.52 43.08
CA VAL A 383 10.81 -8.32 41.68
C VAL A 383 11.23 -6.93 41.21
N ASP A 384 12.37 -6.87 40.50
CA ASP A 384 12.93 -5.62 39.99
C ASP A 384 12.12 -5.05 38.79
N PRO A 385 11.99 -3.72 38.63
CA PRO A 385 11.30 -3.11 37.49
C PRO A 385 11.78 -3.59 36.10
N SER A 386 13.05 -3.99 35.96
CA SER A 386 13.58 -4.59 34.72
C SER A 386 12.92 -5.93 34.37
N MET A 387 12.52 -6.74 35.35
CA MET A 387 11.78 -7.99 35.11
C MET A 387 10.41 -7.69 34.48
N MET A 388 9.75 -6.61 34.91
CA MET A 388 8.49 -6.14 34.33
C MET A 388 8.70 -5.55 32.92
N ILE A 389 9.85 -4.96 32.62
CA ILE A 389 10.23 -4.56 31.24
C ILE A 389 10.41 -5.81 30.35
N GLN A 390 11.03 -6.88 30.85
CA GLN A 390 11.15 -8.15 30.11
C GLN A 390 9.77 -8.76 29.80
N LEU A 391 8.83 -8.79 30.76
CA LEU A 391 7.45 -9.26 30.52
C LEU A 391 6.79 -8.47 29.39
N LYS A 392 6.86 -7.13 29.45
CA LYS A 392 6.33 -6.23 28.42
C LYS A 392 6.90 -6.54 27.03
N GLN A 393 8.22 -6.75 26.94
CA GLN A 393 8.87 -7.11 25.68
C GLN A 393 8.48 -8.50 25.16
N MET A 394 8.32 -9.49 26.04
CA MET A 394 7.88 -10.84 25.67
C MET A 394 6.44 -10.84 25.15
N VAL A 395 5.51 -10.20 25.88
CA VAL A 395 4.10 -10.04 25.48
C VAL A 395 3.97 -9.34 24.12
N CYS A 396 4.75 -8.29 23.87
CA CYS A 396 4.80 -7.65 22.55
C CYS A 396 5.24 -8.63 21.45
N LYS A 397 6.34 -9.36 21.64
CA LYS A 397 6.90 -10.26 20.61
C LYS A 397 5.94 -11.39 20.25
N SER A 398 5.37 -12.04 21.26
CA SER A 398 4.40 -13.12 21.08
C SER A 398 3.10 -12.63 20.42
N GLY A 399 2.58 -11.47 20.85
CA GLY A 399 1.42 -10.85 20.19
C GLY A 399 1.68 -10.48 18.73
N ILE A 400 2.86 -9.96 18.39
CA ILE A 400 3.27 -9.68 17.01
C ILE A 400 3.31 -10.97 16.16
N GLY A 401 3.77 -12.08 16.73
CA GLY A 401 3.78 -13.39 16.05
C GLY A 401 2.39 -13.85 15.62
N ILE A 402 1.42 -13.84 16.54
CA ILE A 402 0.02 -14.23 16.24
C ILE A 402 -0.63 -13.26 15.24
N LEU A 403 -0.39 -11.95 15.37
CA LEU A 403 -0.93 -10.95 14.44
C LEU A 403 -0.33 -11.07 13.02
N ARG A 404 0.95 -11.45 12.88
CA ARG A 404 1.63 -11.68 11.60
C ARG A 404 1.09 -12.92 10.86
N ASN A 405 0.72 -13.96 11.60
CA ASN A 405 0.34 -15.26 11.02
C ASN A 405 -1.17 -15.40 10.76
N SER A 406 -2.01 -14.45 11.19
CA SER A 406 -3.47 -14.53 11.13
C SER A 406 -4.06 -14.06 9.79
N THR A 407 -3.84 -14.81 8.69
CA THR A 407 -4.28 -14.40 7.34
C THR A 407 -5.77 -14.59 7.02
N SER A 408 -6.51 -15.43 7.76
CA SER A 408 -7.92 -15.72 7.46
C SER A 408 -8.80 -16.17 8.65
N THR A 409 -8.28 -16.18 9.88
CA THR A 409 -9.00 -16.71 11.06
C THR A 409 -10.07 -15.76 11.60
N SER A 410 -11.16 -16.32 12.13
CA SER A 410 -12.20 -15.56 12.83
C SER A 410 -11.64 -14.84 14.05
N THR A 411 -12.15 -13.64 14.38
CA THR A 411 -11.70 -12.87 15.55
C THR A 411 -11.77 -13.67 16.85
N GLN A 412 -12.74 -14.59 16.99
CA GLN A 412 -12.83 -15.49 18.15
C GLN A 412 -11.67 -16.52 18.19
N GLN A 413 -11.30 -17.10 17.05
CA GLN A 413 -10.16 -18.02 16.93
C GLN A 413 -8.84 -17.28 17.18
N ARG A 414 -8.71 -16.05 16.67
CA ARG A 414 -7.57 -15.16 16.92
C ARG A 414 -7.44 -14.79 18.39
N GLY A 415 -8.56 -14.53 19.06
CA GLY A 415 -8.62 -14.29 20.50
C GLY A 415 -8.16 -15.50 21.31
N ALA A 416 -8.63 -16.70 20.97
CA ALA A 416 -8.21 -17.94 21.63
C ALA A 416 -6.71 -18.23 21.42
N ALA A 417 -6.20 -18.13 20.19
CA ALA A 417 -4.78 -18.32 19.89
C ALA A 417 -3.89 -17.28 20.59
N MET A 418 -4.37 -16.03 20.72
CA MET A 418 -3.69 -14.99 21.51
C MET A 418 -3.70 -15.33 23.00
N ALA A 419 -4.81 -15.83 23.55
CA ALA A 419 -4.91 -16.19 24.96
C ALA A 419 -3.93 -17.30 25.36
N GLU A 420 -3.89 -18.41 24.61
CA GLU A 420 -2.96 -19.52 24.84
C GLU A 420 -1.49 -19.06 24.80
N GLU A 421 -1.09 -18.34 23.74
CA GLU A 421 0.27 -17.85 23.56
C GLU A 421 0.67 -16.83 24.66
N ILE A 422 -0.26 -15.97 25.10
CA ILE A 422 -0.01 -15.01 26.18
C ILE A 422 0.06 -15.70 27.55
N ILE A 423 -0.76 -16.72 27.83
CA ILE A 423 -0.65 -17.54 29.05
C ILE A 423 0.72 -18.23 29.09
N PHE A 424 1.10 -18.92 28.02
CA PHE A 424 2.41 -19.55 27.88
C PHE A 424 3.57 -18.55 28.03
N THR A 425 3.42 -17.33 27.49
CA THR A 425 4.38 -16.24 27.64
C THR A 425 4.56 -15.81 29.10
N VAL A 426 3.46 -15.68 29.86
CA VAL A 426 3.50 -15.34 31.29
C VAL A 426 4.10 -16.47 32.11
N GLU A 427 3.73 -17.73 31.87
CA GLU A 427 4.34 -18.89 32.55
C GLU A 427 5.84 -19.00 32.26
N ARG A 428 6.26 -18.80 31.00
CA ARG A 428 7.68 -18.79 30.61
C ARG A 428 8.46 -17.66 31.32
N TRP A 429 7.89 -16.47 31.39
CA TRP A 429 8.48 -15.34 32.14
C TRP A 429 8.56 -15.61 33.65
N LEU A 430 7.52 -16.21 34.24
CA LEU A 430 7.47 -16.58 35.65
C LEU A 430 8.57 -17.60 36.00
N ASN A 431 8.74 -18.65 35.19
CA ASN A 431 9.81 -19.63 35.40
C ASN A 431 11.21 -19.02 35.23
N THR A 432 11.37 -18.09 34.30
CA THR A 432 12.65 -17.37 34.07
C THR A 432 13.00 -16.48 35.27
N THR A 433 12.04 -15.70 35.76
CA THR A 433 12.24 -14.81 36.93
C THR A 433 12.45 -15.58 38.23
N LEU A 434 11.67 -16.63 38.49
CA LEU A 434 11.86 -17.49 39.67
C LEU A 434 13.21 -18.22 39.66
N SER A 435 13.73 -18.63 38.50
CA SER A 435 15.06 -19.23 38.40
C SER A 435 16.18 -18.22 38.72
N SER A 436 16.06 -16.98 38.22
CA SER A 436 16.98 -15.88 38.56
C SER A 436 16.94 -15.51 40.06
N LEU A 437 15.75 -15.53 40.66
CA LEU A 437 15.56 -15.28 42.09
C LEU A 437 16.12 -16.40 42.99
N LYS A 438 16.23 -17.64 42.47
CA LYS A 438 16.90 -18.76 43.14
C LYS A 438 18.43 -18.68 43.00
N SER A 439 18.96 -18.24 41.85
CA SER A 439 20.41 -18.17 41.61
C SER A 439 21.15 -17.08 42.41
N THR A 440 20.42 -16.19 43.10
CA THR A 440 20.99 -15.05 43.84
C THR A 440 21.09 -15.25 45.35
N SER A 441 20.71 -16.43 45.88
CA SER A 441 20.77 -16.72 47.33
C SER A 441 21.99 -17.55 47.79
N THR A 442 23.03 -17.68 46.96
CA THR A 442 24.22 -18.50 47.26
C THR A 442 25.16 -17.78 48.23
N THR A 443 25.05 -18.09 49.52
CA THR A 443 26.16 -17.91 50.48
C THR A 443 27.36 -18.80 50.10
N PRO A 444 28.61 -18.42 50.42
CA PRO A 444 29.78 -19.24 50.11
C PRO A 444 29.70 -20.62 50.79
N PRO A 445 30.25 -21.67 50.17
CA PRO A 445 30.15 -23.03 50.68
C PRO A 445 31.19 -23.31 51.78
N ASP A 446 30.74 -23.88 52.89
CA ASP A 446 31.61 -24.60 53.82
C ASP A 446 30.86 -25.76 54.48
N THR A 447 31.55 -26.89 54.63
CA THR A 447 31.12 -28.15 55.29
C THR A 447 29.83 -28.85 54.81
N ASN A 448 30.07 -29.90 54.01
CA ASN A 448 29.30 -31.14 53.84
C ASN A 448 28.17 -31.44 54.85
N GLU A 449 26.97 -31.76 54.35
CA GLU A 449 26.20 -32.90 54.85
C GLU A 449 25.34 -33.51 53.73
N SER A 450 25.15 -34.82 53.71
CA SER A 450 24.52 -35.54 52.59
C SER A 450 23.08 -35.94 52.91
N THR A 451 22.11 -35.26 52.31
CA THR A 451 20.68 -35.62 52.39
C THR A 451 20.02 -35.55 51.01
N GLU A 452 19.16 -36.52 50.75
CA GLU A 452 18.54 -36.91 49.47
C GLU A 452 17.99 -35.76 48.59
N GLU A 453 18.57 -35.56 47.40
CA GLU A 453 18.02 -34.69 46.34
C GLU A 453 16.79 -35.31 45.66
N THR A 454 15.63 -35.25 46.33
CA THR A 454 14.35 -35.71 45.79
C THR A 454 13.71 -34.68 44.83
N ASP A 455 14.05 -34.76 43.53
CA ASP A 455 13.37 -34.28 42.29
C ASP A 455 12.70 -32.87 42.18
N ALA A 456 12.41 -32.17 43.27
CA ALA A 456 11.67 -30.90 43.29
C ALA A 456 12.40 -29.74 42.58
N SER A 457 13.70 -29.88 42.37
CA SER A 457 14.58 -28.90 41.71
C SER A 457 14.23 -28.57 40.26
N LYS A 458 13.26 -29.29 39.65
CA LYS A 458 12.76 -29.05 38.27
C LYS A 458 11.27 -28.73 38.17
N ALA A 459 10.59 -28.40 39.27
CA ALA A 459 9.16 -28.05 39.23
C ALA A 459 8.90 -26.81 38.34
N ILE A 460 8.20 -27.01 37.23
CA ILE A 460 7.72 -25.93 36.35
C ILE A 460 6.56 -25.22 37.06
N HIS A 461 6.71 -23.92 37.30
CA HIS A 461 5.64 -23.10 37.86
C HIS A 461 4.63 -22.76 36.76
N LEU A 462 3.45 -23.38 36.84
CA LEU A 462 2.30 -23.08 35.98
C LEU A 462 1.34 -22.14 36.71
N LEU A 463 0.56 -21.37 35.95
CA LEU A 463 -0.55 -20.57 36.49
C LEU A 463 -1.70 -21.51 36.93
N PRO A 464 -2.35 -21.27 38.08
CA PRO A 464 -3.60 -21.92 38.46
C PRO A 464 -4.68 -21.74 37.39
N ASP A 465 -5.52 -22.76 37.17
CA ASP A 465 -6.44 -22.77 36.03
C ASP A 465 -7.50 -21.66 36.08
N SER A 466 -7.99 -21.28 37.27
CA SER A 466 -8.87 -20.12 37.44
C SER A 466 -8.21 -18.78 37.07
N LEU A 467 -6.89 -18.67 37.21
CA LEU A 467 -6.12 -17.52 36.74
C LEU A 467 -5.88 -17.58 35.22
N LYS A 468 -5.74 -18.78 34.64
CA LYS A 468 -5.70 -18.98 33.18
C LYS A 468 -7.02 -18.59 32.51
N GLU A 469 -8.16 -19.05 33.03
CA GLU A 469 -9.49 -18.67 32.54
C GLU A 469 -9.70 -17.15 32.62
N THR A 470 -9.34 -16.53 33.75
CA THR A 470 -9.45 -15.09 33.95
C THR A 470 -8.59 -14.30 32.94
N LEU A 471 -7.33 -14.69 32.74
CA LEU A 471 -6.44 -14.03 31.78
C LEU A 471 -6.90 -14.26 30.33
N SER A 472 -7.35 -15.47 30.00
CA SER A 472 -7.90 -15.83 28.69
C SER A 472 -9.09 -14.96 28.33
N SER A 473 -10.07 -14.81 29.23
CA SER A 473 -11.24 -13.95 29.01
C SER A 473 -10.84 -12.49 28.76
N GLN A 474 -9.90 -11.94 29.55
CA GLN A 474 -9.42 -10.56 29.37
C GLN A 474 -8.68 -10.38 28.04
N VAL A 475 -7.85 -11.34 27.62
CA VAL A 475 -7.15 -11.31 26.31
C VAL A 475 -8.14 -11.42 25.14
N VAL A 476 -9.13 -12.30 25.23
CA VAL A 476 -10.20 -12.44 24.22
C VAL A 476 -11.04 -11.15 24.12
N GLU A 477 -11.35 -10.48 25.23
CA GLU A 477 -12.05 -9.19 25.22
C GLU A 477 -11.21 -8.05 24.60
N VAL A 478 -9.88 -8.05 24.78
CA VAL A 478 -8.98 -7.09 24.13
C VAL A 478 -8.93 -7.32 22.62
N VAL A 479 -8.77 -8.57 22.17
CA VAL A 479 -8.76 -8.93 20.73
C VAL A 479 -10.14 -8.74 20.08
N SER A 480 -11.21 -8.75 20.87
CA SER A 480 -12.58 -8.47 20.43
C SER A 480 -12.97 -6.98 20.53
N GLU A 481 -12.01 -6.09 20.82
CA GLU A 481 -12.18 -4.62 20.96
C GLU A 481 -13.11 -4.14 22.09
N ARG A 482 -13.56 -5.04 22.99
CA ARG A 482 -14.56 -4.75 24.04
C ARG A 482 -13.94 -4.33 25.37
N HIS A 483 -12.72 -4.76 25.67
CA HIS A 483 -12.13 -4.55 26.99
C HIS A 483 -11.93 -3.04 27.28
N PRO A 484 -12.26 -2.51 28.48
CA PRO A 484 -12.18 -1.08 28.77
C PRO A 484 -10.79 -0.45 28.52
N VAL A 485 -9.71 -1.21 28.74
CA VAL A 485 -8.33 -0.76 28.43
C VAL A 485 -8.13 -0.57 26.92
N PHE A 486 -8.71 -1.41 26.07
CA PHE A 486 -8.66 -1.25 24.61
C PHE A 486 -9.36 0.04 24.18
N ILE A 487 -10.57 0.28 24.69
CA ILE A 487 -11.35 1.49 24.39
C ILE A 487 -10.57 2.75 24.83
N LEU A 488 -9.93 2.72 26.01
CA LEU A 488 -9.08 3.80 26.51
C LEU A 488 -7.82 4.01 25.64
N MET A 489 -7.14 2.94 25.23
CA MET A 489 -5.95 3.04 24.37
C MET A 489 -6.33 3.53 22.97
N ASN A 490 -7.45 3.09 22.40
CA ASN A 490 -7.95 3.59 21.12
C ASN A 490 -8.26 5.09 21.19
N LYS A 491 -8.96 5.54 22.24
CA LYS A 491 -9.22 6.98 22.50
C LYS A 491 -7.91 7.78 22.60
N ARG A 492 -6.89 7.26 23.28
CA ARG A 492 -5.55 7.88 23.38
C ARG A 492 -4.82 7.93 22.02
N ALA A 493 -4.86 6.86 21.24
CA ALA A 493 -4.20 6.78 19.93
C ALA A 493 -4.86 7.73 18.91
N ILE A 494 -6.19 7.73 18.81
CA ILE A 494 -6.95 8.69 17.97
C ILE A 494 -6.75 10.13 18.46
N GLY A 495 -6.64 10.36 19.78
CA GLY A 495 -6.27 11.66 20.35
C GLY A 495 -4.90 12.16 19.89
N PHE A 496 -3.88 11.29 19.96
CA PHE A 496 -2.53 11.58 19.46
C PHE A 496 -2.55 11.88 17.95
N LEU A 497 -3.22 11.05 17.14
CA LEU A 497 -3.29 11.29 15.69
C LEU A 497 -4.00 12.60 15.35
N ARG A 498 -5.06 12.98 16.09
CA ARG A 498 -5.73 14.29 15.94
C ARG A 498 -4.79 15.47 16.25
N SER A 499 -3.92 15.33 17.25
CA SER A 499 -2.90 16.33 17.59
C SER A 499 -1.76 16.38 16.55
N ALA A 500 -1.26 15.22 16.12
CA ALA A 500 -0.19 15.10 15.13
C ALA A 500 -0.59 15.59 13.72
N LEU A 501 -1.87 15.44 13.34
CA LEU A 501 -2.41 15.97 12.09
C LEU A 501 -2.80 17.47 12.17
N SER A 502 -2.62 18.13 13.32
CA SER A 502 -3.03 19.52 13.56
C SER A 502 -2.24 20.54 12.71
N ALA A 503 -2.58 21.84 12.81
CA ALA A 503 -1.92 22.88 12.00
C ALA A 503 -0.57 23.31 12.60
N TYR A 504 -0.44 23.13 13.92
CA TYR A 504 0.72 23.45 14.73
C TYR A 504 0.87 22.30 15.73
N PRO A 505 1.37 21.12 15.30
CA PRO A 505 1.61 20.01 16.21
C PRO A 505 2.56 20.46 17.34
N PRO A 506 2.31 20.06 18.60
CA PRO A 506 3.22 20.40 19.68
C PRO A 506 4.56 19.72 19.47
N GLU A 507 5.65 20.48 19.48
CA GLU A 507 7.02 19.96 19.37
C GLU A 507 7.68 19.89 20.76
N PRO A 508 8.28 18.75 21.16
CA PRO A 508 8.20 17.44 20.52
C PRO A 508 6.83 16.77 20.72
N LEU A 509 6.34 16.03 19.72
CA LEU A 509 5.07 15.30 19.81
C LEU A 509 5.12 14.24 20.92
N PRO A 510 4.36 14.38 22.03
CA PRO A 510 4.46 13.46 23.15
C PRO A 510 3.70 12.16 22.85
N LEU A 511 4.39 11.01 22.92
CA LEU A 511 3.73 9.71 22.84
C LEU A 511 2.81 9.52 24.06
N PRO A 512 1.56 9.04 23.91
CA PRO A 512 0.67 8.85 25.05
C PRO A 512 1.18 7.77 26.00
N PRO A 513 0.87 7.85 27.31
CA PRO A 513 1.26 6.83 28.28
C PRO A 513 0.77 5.43 27.88
N GLY A 514 1.72 4.52 27.68
CA GLY A 514 1.53 3.14 27.23
C GLY A 514 2.30 2.79 25.95
N PHE A 515 2.44 3.72 25.01
CA PHE A 515 2.85 3.42 23.62
C PHE A 515 4.37 3.37 23.35
N SER A 516 5.22 3.74 24.33
CA SER A 516 6.68 3.75 24.17
C SER A 516 7.26 2.36 23.87
N ILE A 517 6.79 1.34 24.60
CA ILE A 517 7.30 -0.04 24.57
C ILE A 517 7.31 -0.63 23.15
N LEU A 518 6.30 -0.33 22.32
CA LEU A 518 6.22 -0.83 20.95
C LEU A 518 7.28 -0.21 20.03
N SER A 519 7.63 1.05 20.25
CA SER A 519 8.69 1.71 19.48
C SER A 519 10.04 1.04 19.75
N ASP A 520 10.33 0.67 21.00
CA ASP A 520 11.60 0.04 21.37
C ASP A 520 11.68 -1.43 20.92
N VAL A 521 10.62 -2.21 21.15
CA VAL A 521 10.56 -3.61 20.71
C VAL A 521 10.72 -3.74 19.19
N THR A 522 10.06 -2.87 18.42
CA THR A 522 10.11 -2.98 16.95
C THR A 522 11.46 -2.50 16.38
N ARG A 523 12.09 -1.46 16.96
CA ARG A 523 13.46 -1.05 16.58
C ARG A 523 14.49 -2.15 16.85
N LEU A 524 14.37 -2.88 17.97
CA LEU A 524 15.24 -4.01 18.27
C LEU A 524 15.03 -5.21 17.31
N ALA A 525 13.80 -5.42 16.83
CA ALA A 525 13.53 -6.45 15.84
C ALA A 525 14.18 -6.14 14.48
N VAL A 526 14.05 -4.91 13.98
CA VAL A 526 14.66 -4.47 12.71
C VAL A 526 16.20 -4.61 12.75
N ASN A 527 16.83 -4.20 13.86
CA ASN A 527 18.29 -4.32 14.02
C ASN A 527 18.79 -5.78 14.06
N ALA A 528 17.96 -6.74 14.49
CA ALA A 528 18.33 -8.15 14.49
C ALA A 528 18.24 -8.79 13.09
N VAL A 529 17.30 -8.32 12.25
CA VAL A 529 17.18 -8.77 10.86
C VAL A 529 18.37 -8.30 10.02
N THR A 530 18.81 -7.05 10.19
CA THR A 530 19.97 -6.52 9.46
C THR A 530 21.31 -7.09 9.94
N ALA A 531 21.45 -7.41 11.23
CA ALA A 531 22.64 -8.10 11.75
C ALA A 531 22.85 -9.48 11.09
N ASN A 532 21.78 -10.27 10.96
CA ASN A 532 21.83 -11.60 10.34
C ASN A 532 22.14 -11.60 8.83
N GLN A 533 22.24 -10.43 8.18
CA GLN A 533 22.71 -10.31 6.80
C GLN A 533 24.20 -9.94 6.70
N ALA A 534 24.85 -9.52 7.79
CA ALA A 534 26.25 -9.10 7.81
C ALA A 534 27.24 -10.27 8.01
N ASP A 535 26.84 -11.29 8.79
CA ASP A 535 27.71 -12.41 9.20
C ASP A 535 27.89 -13.48 8.10
N CYS A 536 28.25 -13.07 6.88
CA CYS A 536 28.64 -13.98 5.80
C CYS A 536 29.75 -13.44 4.88
N SER A 537 30.60 -12.52 5.34
CA SER A 537 31.84 -12.14 4.65
C SER A 537 32.87 -11.42 5.55
N THR A 538 33.86 -12.15 6.08
CA THR A 538 35.27 -11.70 6.15
C THR A 538 36.21 -12.80 6.67
N SER A 539 37.26 -13.10 5.89
CA SER A 539 38.48 -13.79 6.34
C SER A 539 39.69 -13.05 5.73
N PRO A 540 40.64 -12.53 6.53
CA PRO A 540 41.62 -11.56 6.03
C PRO A 540 42.94 -12.18 5.52
N CYS A 541 43.22 -12.00 4.23
CA CYS A 541 44.53 -12.14 3.57
C CYS A 541 44.56 -11.19 2.34
N GLY A 542 45.65 -10.57 1.90
CA GLY A 542 46.99 -10.46 2.50
C GLY A 542 48.04 -9.83 1.55
N HIS A 543 48.36 -8.54 1.75
CA HIS A 543 49.53 -7.77 1.22
C HIS A 543 49.71 -7.46 -0.29
N CYS A 544 49.78 -6.14 -0.58
CA CYS A 544 50.64 -5.44 -1.59
C CYS A 544 50.41 -5.65 -3.12
N PRO A 545 50.95 -4.76 -4.01
CA PRO A 545 51.48 -3.39 -3.85
C PRO A 545 50.81 -2.32 -4.79
N PRO A 546 51.17 -1.00 -4.74
CA PRO A 546 50.50 0.07 -5.51
C PRO A 546 51.34 0.81 -6.60
N SER A 547 50.76 1.10 -7.77
CA SER A 547 51.14 2.12 -8.82
C SER A 547 50.36 1.84 -10.13
N GLN A 548 50.07 2.75 -11.08
CA GLN A 548 50.09 4.22 -11.24
C GLN A 548 48.95 4.64 -12.25
N PRO A 549 48.70 5.93 -12.61
CA PRO A 549 47.34 6.40 -13.00
C PRO A 549 47.12 6.88 -14.47
N ILE A 550 45.88 7.38 -14.73
CA ILE A 550 45.39 8.21 -15.90
C ILE A 550 45.01 7.39 -17.17
N PRO A 551 43.95 7.76 -17.95
CA PRO A 551 43.18 9.02 -17.99
C PRO A 551 41.65 8.93 -17.74
N SER A 552 41.04 10.11 -17.53
CA SER A 552 39.59 10.30 -17.36
C SER A 552 38.82 10.41 -18.68
N ALA A 553 37.61 9.84 -18.72
CA ALA A 553 36.50 10.28 -19.56
C ALA A 553 35.16 10.02 -18.84
N MET A 554 34.09 10.73 -19.20
CA MET A 554 32.70 10.48 -18.75
C MET A 554 32.45 10.61 -17.21
N ALA A 555 32.88 11.72 -16.60
CA ALA A 555 32.43 12.06 -15.25
C ALA A 555 31.01 12.69 -15.26
N THR A 556 29.96 11.87 -15.22
CA THR A 556 28.60 12.28 -14.81
C THR A 556 28.19 11.53 -13.56
N GLY A 557 28.56 12.10 -12.40
CA GLY A 557 28.38 11.45 -11.11
C GLY A 557 26.99 11.63 -10.49
N LEU A 558 26.19 10.57 -10.50
CA LEU A 558 25.34 10.20 -9.37
C LEU A 558 25.43 8.69 -9.17
N ARG A 559 25.83 8.26 -7.97
CA ARG A 559 26.01 6.85 -7.61
C ARG A 559 24.62 6.20 -7.46
N PRO A 560 24.24 5.19 -8.28
CA PRO A 560 23.02 4.45 -8.04
C PRO A 560 23.07 3.79 -6.65
N ARG A 561 21.95 3.84 -5.93
CA ARG A 561 21.77 3.03 -4.73
C ARG A 561 21.52 1.60 -5.20
N THR A 562 22.24 0.63 -4.66
CA THR A 562 21.97 -0.79 -4.95
C THR A 562 20.55 -1.13 -4.49
N PRO A 563 19.73 -1.80 -5.31
CA PRO A 563 18.55 -2.49 -4.81
C PRO A 563 19.04 -3.78 -4.16
N ASP A 564 19.00 -3.84 -2.83
CA ASP A 564 19.18 -5.11 -2.13
C ASP A 564 18.04 -6.08 -2.49
N THR A 565 18.32 -7.38 -2.43
CA THR A 565 17.35 -8.42 -2.84
C THR A 565 16.29 -8.62 -1.76
N ASP A 566 15.34 -7.70 -1.68
CA ASP A 566 14.24 -7.70 -0.70
C ASP A 566 13.39 -8.99 -0.81
N PRO A 567 13.10 -9.67 0.32
CA PRO A 567 12.11 -10.75 0.36
C PRO A 567 10.69 -10.20 0.12
N PRO A 568 9.73 -11.02 -0.35
CA PRO A 568 8.45 -10.54 -0.86
C PRO A 568 7.67 -9.66 0.14
N LYS A 569 7.35 -8.43 -0.31
CA LYS A 569 6.83 -7.27 0.46
C LYS A 569 5.67 -7.54 1.43
N ARG A 570 4.92 -8.63 1.26
CA ARG A 570 3.89 -9.06 2.24
C ARG A 570 4.47 -9.28 3.65
N LEU A 571 5.74 -9.66 3.76
CA LEU A 571 6.42 -9.99 5.02
C LEU A 571 7.03 -8.78 5.74
N GLN A 572 7.06 -7.60 5.11
CA GLN A 572 7.63 -6.35 5.66
C GLN A 572 6.58 -5.44 6.35
N LYS A 573 5.27 -5.65 6.12
CA LYS A 573 4.16 -4.74 6.52
C LYS A 573 3.97 -4.42 8.03
N LEU A 574 4.80 -4.96 8.92
CA LEU A 574 4.73 -4.81 10.38
C LEU A 574 5.99 -4.16 11.00
N GLU A 575 6.96 -3.73 10.20
CA GLU A 575 8.30 -3.34 10.68
C GLU A 575 8.37 -2.10 11.57
N HIS A 576 7.32 -1.27 11.64
CA HIS A 576 7.30 -0.05 12.47
C HIS A 576 5.93 0.18 13.17
N LEU A 577 5.62 -0.63 14.19
CA LEU A 577 4.45 -0.47 15.07
C LEU A 577 4.59 0.75 16.02
N SER A 578 4.50 1.97 15.47
CA SER A 578 4.52 3.21 16.26
C SER A 578 3.53 4.24 15.73
N LEU A 579 2.83 4.92 16.65
CA LEU A 579 1.88 5.99 16.32
C LEU A 579 2.54 7.16 15.58
N SER A 580 3.81 7.46 15.86
CA SER A 580 4.53 8.54 15.16
C SER A 580 4.86 8.17 13.71
N ASN A 581 5.19 6.90 13.43
CA ASN A 581 5.34 6.41 12.07
C ASN A 581 3.99 6.48 11.32
N LEU A 582 2.91 5.98 11.94
CA LEU A 582 1.57 6.01 11.38
C LEU A 582 1.12 7.45 11.03
N ALA A 583 1.34 8.40 11.94
CA ALA A 583 1.10 9.83 11.68
C ALA A 583 1.95 10.34 10.50
N SER A 584 3.24 9.97 10.42
CA SER A 584 4.13 10.39 9.33
C SER A 584 3.76 9.79 7.96
N ARG A 585 3.09 8.64 7.93
CA ARG A 585 2.54 8.03 6.71
C ARG A 585 1.19 8.64 6.30
N LEU A 586 0.34 8.98 7.27
CA LEU A 586 -1.00 9.52 7.05
C LEU A 586 -1.02 11.00 6.66
N LEU A 587 -0.14 11.82 7.25
CA LEU A 587 -0.09 13.26 7.01
C LEU A 587 0.19 13.62 5.53
N PRO A 588 1.12 12.95 4.80
CA PRO A 588 1.29 13.14 3.36
C PRO A 588 0.05 12.85 2.52
N LEU A 589 -0.75 11.82 2.85
CA LEU A 589 -1.99 11.49 2.11
C LEU A 589 -3.04 12.59 2.29
N LEU A 590 -3.29 12.99 3.55
CA LEU A 590 -4.16 14.12 3.87
C LEU A 590 -3.67 15.42 3.19
N ALA A 591 -2.35 15.65 3.15
CA ALA A 591 -1.78 16.82 2.51
C ALA A 591 -1.95 16.78 0.98
N HIS A 592 -1.63 15.67 0.31
CA HIS A 592 -1.77 15.50 -1.14
C HIS A 592 -3.23 15.66 -1.57
N ASN A 593 -4.14 14.90 -0.97
CA ASN A 593 -5.55 14.93 -1.32
C ASN A 593 -6.22 16.28 -0.99
N ARG A 594 -5.76 17.01 0.04
CA ARG A 594 -6.20 18.39 0.28
C ARG A 594 -5.67 19.36 -0.78
N HIS A 595 -4.50 19.12 -1.37
CA HIS A 595 -4.05 19.88 -2.55
C HIS A 595 -4.85 19.52 -3.79
N VAL A 596 -5.05 18.23 -4.10
CA VAL A 596 -5.82 17.79 -5.28
C VAL A 596 -7.29 18.21 -5.16
N PHE A 597 -8.05 17.61 -4.24
CA PHE A 597 -9.51 17.72 -4.12
C PHE A 597 -9.97 18.87 -3.19
N GLY A 598 -9.06 19.78 -2.83
CA GLY A 598 -9.32 20.94 -1.99
C GLY A 598 -10.53 21.79 -2.40
N PRO A 599 -10.78 22.08 -3.70
CA PRO A 599 -11.97 22.81 -4.14
C PRO A 599 -13.29 22.09 -3.81
N GLN A 600 -13.36 20.79 -4.07
CA GLN A 600 -14.54 19.96 -3.79
C GLN A 600 -14.79 19.85 -2.28
N TYR A 601 -13.73 19.67 -1.48
CA TYR A 601 -13.82 19.71 -0.03
C TYR A 601 -14.30 21.07 0.50
N ALA A 602 -13.83 22.18 -0.09
CA ALA A 602 -14.24 23.53 0.30
C ALA A 602 -15.73 23.78 0.01
N GLU A 603 -16.24 23.41 -1.16
CA GLU A 603 -17.67 23.51 -1.50
C GLU A 603 -18.54 22.74 -0.50
N ILE A 604 -18.19 21.47 -0.26
CA ILE A 604 -18.94 20.59 0.65
C ILE A 604 -18.95 21.18 2.07
N ILE A 605 -17.80 21.61 2.59
CA ILE A 605 -17.69 22.12 3.96
C ILE A 605 -18.38 23.49 4.10
N GLN A 606 -18.26 24.38 3.11
CA GLN A 606 -18.92 25.68 3.13
C GLN A 606 -20.44 25.52 3.20
N ALA A 607 -21.02 24.57 2.46
CA ALA A 607 -22.45 24.27 2.51
C ALA A 607 -22.93 23.71 3.87
N LEU A 608 -22.03 23.13 4.69
CA LEU A 608 -22.35 22.68 6.05
C LEU A 608 -22.21 23.78 7.10
N LEU A 609 -21.25 24.70 6.91
CA LEU A 609 -21.02 25.85 7.78
C LEU A 609 -22.01 27.00 7.51
N LEU A 610 -22.55 27.11 6.29
CA LEU A 610 -23.46 28.16 5.84
C LEU A 610 -24.68 27.57 5.09
N PRO A 611 -25.62 26.91 5.80
CA PRO A 611 -26.74 26.21 5.16
C PRO A 611 -27.77 27.12 4.46
N ASN A 612 -27.77 28.44 4.74
CA ASN A 612 -28.78 29.39 4.28
C ASN A 612 -28.36 30.20 3.02
N THR A 613 -27.55 29.62 2.15
CA THR A 613 -27.26 30.18 0.81
C THR A 613 -27.63 29.17 -0.27
N GLU A 614 -28.84 29.31 -0.84
CA GLU A 614 -29.21 28.58 -2.05
C GLU A 614 -28.32 29.03 -3.24
N PRO A 615 -27.93 28.12 -4.15
CA PRO A 615 -27.15 28.47 -5.33
C PRO A 615 -28.05 29.13 -6.38
N SER A 616 -28.07 30.47 -6.42
CA SER A 616 -28.72 31.20 -7.51
C SER A 616 -27.97 30.96 -8.84
N PRO A 617 -28.66 30.58 -9.93
CA PRO A 617 -28.02 30.11 -11.16
C PRO A 617 -27.51 31.25 -12.07
N SER A 618 -26.75 32.21 -11.53
CA SER A 618 -25.87 33.09 -12.31
C SER A 618 -25.02 34.02 -11.43
N THR A 619 -23.69 33.89 -11.50
CA THR A 619 -22.73 35.01 -11.67
C THR A 619 -21.35 34.45 -11.99
N VAL A 620 -20.96 34.48 -13.27
CA VAL A 620 -19.56 34.24 -13.68
C VAL A 620 -18.81 35.56 -13.57
N THR A 621 -18.24 35.86 -12.39
CA THR A 621 -17.33 37.00 -12.23
C THR A 621 -15.95 36.63 -12.76
N SER A 622 -15.73 36.85 -14.05
CA SER A 622 -14.42 36.75 -14.68
C SER A 622 -13.47 37.82 -14.12
N GLN A 623 -12.72 37.50 -13.06
CA GLN A 623 -11.60 38.34 -12.61
C GLN A 623 -10.43 38.26 -13.61
N ARG A 624 -10.58 39.08 -14.65
CA ARG A 624 -9.62 39.31 -15.73
C ARG A 624 -8.34 39.97 -15.18
N PHE A 625 -7.37 39.15 -14.75
CA PHE A 625 -6.07 39.66 -14.33
C PHE A 625 -5.42 40.47 -15.46
N ARG A 626 -5.00 41.69 -15.13
CA ARG A 626 -4.69 42.74 -16.10
C ARG A 626 -3.20 42.75 -16.47
N SER A 627 -2.77 41.73 -17.21
CA SER A 627 -1.40 41.62 -17.72
C SER A 627 -1.01 42.87 -18.53
N ARG A 628 0.19 43.40 -18.24
CA ARG A 628 0.67 44.69 -18.74
C ARG A 628 1.20 44.54 -20.17
N SER A 629 0.68 45.33 -21.10
CA SER A 629 1.07 45.30 -22.52
C SER A 629 2.49 45.81 -22.74
N VAL A 630 3.33 44.99 -23.39
CA VAL A 630 4.58 45.40 -24.04
C VAL A 630 4.59 44.80 -25.45
N SER A 631 4.74 45.64 -26.47
CA SER A 631 4.59 45.22 -27.87
C SER A 631 5.92 44.79 -28.49
N ALA A 632 6.03 43.53 -28.94
CA ALA A 632 7.13 43.07 -29.79
C ALA A 632 6.64 42.03 -30.83
N LYS A 633 6.73 42.44 -32.10
CA LYS A 633 6.62 41.73 -33.39
C LYS A 633 6.33 40.21 -33.44
N LYS A 634 5.22 39.92 -34.14
CA LYS A 634 4.90 38.75 -34.98
C LYS A 634 6.07 37.86 -35.44
N SER A 635 5.89 36.54 -35.29
CA SER A 635 6.35 35.47 -36.20
C SER A 635 5.35 34.31 -36.16
N GLU A 636 5.09 33.64 -37.29
CA GLU A 636 4.18 32.47 -37.39
C GLU A 636 4.96 31.14 -37.29
N SER A 637 4.40 30.14 -36.59
CA SER A 637 4.68 28.70 -36.80
C SER A 637 3.76 27.80 -35.95
N GLU A 638 2.91 27.04 -36.65
CA GLU A 638 2.53 25.61 -36.47
C GLU A 638 2.09 25.04 -35.09
N GLU A 639 1.02 24.22 -35.15
CA GLU A 639 0.58 23.32 -34.08
C GLU A 639 1.29 21.96 -34.19
N GLU A 640 1.86 21.45 -33.09
CA GLU A 640 2.23 20.02 -32.98
C GLU A 640 1.38 19.34 -31.91
N THR A 641 0.54 18.40 -32.33
CA THR A 641 -0.17 17.46 -31.47
C THR A 641 0.79 16.42 -30.90
N PHE A 642 1.05 16.49 -29.59
CA PHE A 642 1.89 15.51 -28.90
C PHE A 642 1.10 14.23 -28.57
N GLU A 643 0.90 13.36 -29.56
CA GLU A 643 0.53 11.97 -29.29
C GLU A 643 1.72 11.23 -28.68
N MET A 644 1.45 10.36 -27.69
CA MET A 644 2.48 9.64 -26.94
C MET A 644 2.39 8.15 -27.27
N THR A 645 3.29 7.69 -28.14
CA THR A 645 3.53 6.29 -28.51
C THR A 645 4.74 5.72 -27.78
#